data_AF-Q68PJ1-F1
#
_entry.id   AF-Q68PJ1-F1
#
_cell.length_a   1.000
_cell.length_b   1.000
_cell.length_c   1.000
_cell.angle_alpha   90.00
_cell.angle_beta   90.00
_cell.angle_gamma   90.00
#
_symmetry.space_group_name_H-M   'P 1'
#
loop_
_entity.id
_entity.type
_entity.pdbx_description
1 polymer ?
#
loop_
_entity_poly.entity_id
_entity_poly.type
_entity_poly.pdbx_seq_one_letter_code
_entity_poly.pdbx_strand_id
1 'polypeptide(L)'
;LDRAIKPSEAGALQLVEHNGQMTLADQFGNPVQLRGMSTHGLQWFGEIVNDNAFAALSNDWGSNMIRLALYVGENGYATNPDLIEKVYKGIDLAIEHDMYVIVDWHVHAPGDPRAEIYSGAAEFFEKIAAKYPNNPHIIYELANEPSSNSNGGPGITNDEAGWEAVKEYAQPLVDMLRNSGNADDNIILVGSPNWSQRPDLAADNPIDDHHTMYAVHFYTGTHAASSESYPEGTPSSERSNVMSNARYALENGVAVFATEWGTSQADGNNGPYLDEANVWLNFLNENNISWANWSLTNKNETSGAFTPFEMGKSDATNLDPGDDQVWSMEELSVSGEYVRSRILGIPYEPIDRTASEGFTEIIWDFNDGTTQGFGLNADSPVQEISVTNENNTLQLSGLNASNDLSEGNYWANLRLSANETTARPDIFGAEEITMDVLVSEPTTISIAAIPQSANHGWINPRHAVIVTPDQFELQGGSDLYKAIVSISREASPALEAITTDADDSVMSNIIFFIGTENADVIQLDNIAVSGNRAAVEAPIVHADLGTPTLPSDFENGTRQGWTWHGGSGVKTELTIQEANGSNALTWEYAYPEVKRSDYWASAPRIMLGGIEATRGEFNYLAYDLYIDPIRATEGSIRINFAMAPPAHGFWAQSSEVFEIDLPSLEEATQTADGLYHFEVVFDMNKISPVIASDTILRDMEFIIVDGQSDFAGRMYLDNVRFTNFDEGEVPVVEEPEVEEPVTEEPVVEGPEAEEPVTEEPVVEGPEVEEPVTEEPVVEGPEVVEEPVVEGPEVEEPVTEEPVVEGPEVEEPVTEEPVVEGPEVVEEEEAIAPTPGKEKGKEKVKEDKVKDEKTPAPAKGEKAKDEKKKGEEEGQVLPNTATNVFNFLLIGALLLAAGAVMVFVRKRRAV
;
A
#
# COMPACT_ATOMS: atom_id res chain seq x y z
N LEU A 1 -6.44 -3.67 -22.78
CA LEU A 1 -5.25 -3.29 -23.59
C LEU A 1 -4.74 -4.53 -24.31
N ASP A 2 -3.86 -4.41 -25.30
CA ASP A 2 -3.13 -5.58 -25.80
C ASP A 2 -2.11 -6.05 -24.75
N ARG A 3 -1.76 -7.34 -24.77
CA ARG A 3 -0.78 -7.92 -23.83
C ARG A 3 0.59 -7.26 -23.98
N ALA A 4 1.33 -7.18 -22.89
CA ALA A 4 2.74 -6.79 -22.93
C ALA A 4 3.55 -7.85 -23.71
N ILE A 5 4.42 -7.44 -24.62
CA ILE A 5 5.21 -8.35 -25.48
C ILE A 5 6.53 -8.64 -24.78
N LYS A 6 6.83 -9.92 -24.54
CA LYS A 6 8.05 -10.36 -23.82
C LYS A 6 9.32 -10.33 -24.69
N PRO A 7 10.53 -10.26 -24.11
CA PRO A 7 11.81 -10.29 -24.83
C PRO A 7 11.97 -11.44 -25.81
N SER A 8 11.47 -12.64 -25.50
CA SER A 8 11.53 -13.81 -26.39
C SER A 8 10.79 -13.60 -27.72
N GLU A 9 9.83 -12.69 -27.76
CA GLU A 9 9.09 -12.29 -28.96
C GLU A 9 9.63 -10.99 -29.57
N ALA A 10 9.92 -9.98 -28.74
CA ALA A 10 10.33 -8.65 -29.18
C ALA A 10 11.82 -8.56 -29.56
N GLY A 11 12.70 -9.33 -28.93
CA GLY A 11 14.15 -9.32 -29.15
C GLY A 11 14.85 -8.05 -28.63
N ALA A 12 15.87 -7.59 -29.35
CA ALA A 12 16.54 -6.33 -29.05
C ALA A 12 15.59 -5.14 -29.24
N LEU A 13 15.63 -4.20 -28.30
CA LEU A 13 14.87 -2.96 -28.35
C LEU A 13 15.61 -1.92 -29.20
N GLN A 14 14.86 -0.99 -29.79
CA GLN A 14 15.40 0.15 -30.55
C GLN A 14 14.47 1.36 -30.44
N LEU A 15 14.93 2.55 -30.83
CA LEU A 15 14.09 3.74 -30.97
C LEU A 15 13.76 4.02 -32.44
N VAL A 16 12.49 4.22 -32.74
CA VAL A 16 12.00 4.52 -34.10
C VAL A 16 11.10 5.75 -34.12
N GLU A 17 11.11 6.49 -35.24
CA GLU A 17 10.13 7.54 -35.48
C GLU A 17 8.78 6.92 -35.85
N HIS A 18 7.76 7.15 -35.04
CA HIS A 18 6.38 6.74 -35.28
C HIS A 18 5.45 7.96 -35.15
N ASN A 19 4.69 8.26 -36.22
CA ASN A 19 3.79 9.42 -36.30
C ASN A 19 4.44 10.79 -35.98
N GLY A 20 5.76 10.93 -36.19
CA GLY A 20 6.51 12.16 -35.93
C GLY A 20 7.06 12.29 -34.50
N GLN A 21 7.00 11.22 -33.70
CA GLN A 21 7.58 11.15 -32.35
C GLN A 21 8.52 9.95 -32.26
N MET A 22 9.57 10.04 -31.43
CA MET A 22 10.44 8.90 -31.15
C MET A 22 9.78 7.98 -30.13
N THR A 23 9.72 6.67 -30.42
CA THR A 23 9.11 5.67 -29.55
C THR A 23 9.92 4.38 -29.47
N LEU A 24 9.71 3.61 -28.40
CA LEU A 24 10.33 2.31 -28.20
C LEU A 24 9.72 1.26 -29.13
N ALA A 25 10.56 0.45 -29.78
CA ALA A 25 10.14 -0.60 -30.70
C ALA A 25 10.90 -1.91 -30.50
N ASP A 26 10.29 -3.00 -30.97
CA ASP A 26 10.88 -4.34 -31.06
C ASP A 26 11.99 -4.41 -32.14
N GLN A 27 12.67 -5.56 -32.25
CA GLN A 27 13.73 -5.80 -33.24
C GLN A 27 13.27 -5.69 -34.71
N PHE A 28 11.95 -5.66 -34.96
CA PHE A 28 11.34 -5.56 -36.28
C PHE A 28 10.84 -4.14 -36.60
N GLY A 29 10.94 -3.20 -35.65
CA GLY A 29 10.49 -1.81 -35.77
C GLY A 29 9.00 -1.60 -35.47
N ASN A 30 8.32 -2.54 -34.82
CA ASN A 30 6.96 -2.33 -34.33
C ASN A 30 7.01 -1.66 -32.94
N PRO A 31 6.18 -0.63 -32.66
CA PRO A 31 6.10 -0.04 -31.33
C PRO A 31 5.81 -1.10 -30.25
N VAL A 32 6.59 -1.06 -29.17
CA VAL A 32 6.44 -1.96 -28.01
C VAL A 32 6.35 -1.12 -26.74
N GLN A 33 5.52 -1.56 -25.80
CA GLN A 33 5.37 -0.96 -24.49
C GLN A 33 5.84 -1.95 -23.43
N LEU A 34 6.72 -1.52 -22.54
CA LEU A 34 7.09 -2.27 -21.34
C LEU A 34 6.18 -1.85 -20.19
N ARG A 35 5.69 -2.84 -19.43
CA ARG A 35 4.84 -2.69 -18.25
C ARG A 35 5.36 -3.62 -17.18
N GLY A 36 5.56 -3.07 -15.99
CA GLY A 36 6.18 -3.82 -14.91
C GLY A 36 6.23 -3.08 -13.59
N MET A 37 7.05 -3.62 -12.70
CA MET A 37 7.22 -3.17 -11.33
C MET A 37 8.68 -2.78 -11.07
N SER A 38 8.88 -1.79 -10.21
CA SER A 38 10.17 -1.54 -9.56
C SER A 38 10.23 -2.31 -8.25
N THR A 39 11.39 -2.88 -7.93
CA THR A 39 11.73 -3.16 -6.54
C THR A 39 11.71 -1.84 -5.75
N HIS A 40 11.46 -1.92 -4.44
CA HIS A 40 11.96 -0.88 -3.55
C HIS A 40 13.50 -1.00 -3.46
N GLY A 41 14.18 -0.12 -2.73
CA GLY A 41 15.63 -0.21 -2.54
C GLY A 41 16.11 -1.60 -2.08
N LEU A 42 17.01 -2.21 -2.85
CA LEU A 42 17.50 -3.59 -2.68
C LEU A 42 18.25 -3.85 -1.35
N GLN A 43 18.71 -2.77 -0.68
CA GLN A 43 19.29 -2.83 0.66
C GLN A 43 18.24 -3.08 1.74
N TRP A 44 16.98 -2.75 1.49
CA TRP A 44 15.89 -2.89 2.46
C TRP A 44 14.89 -3.99 2.10
N PHE A 45 14.56 -4.20 0.81
CA PHE A 45 13.53 -5.17 0.35
C PHE A 45 14.05 -6.13 -0.74
N GLY A 46 15.34 -6.46 -0.69
CA GLY A 46 15.97 -7.28 -1.73
C GLY A 46 15.61 -8.77 -1.70
N GLU A 47 14.83 -9.22 -0.72
CA GLU A 47 14.24 -10.56 -0.62
C GLU A 47 13.20 -10.84 -1.70
N ILE A 48 12.62 -9.81 -2.32
CA ILE A 48 11.82 -9.93 -3.57
C ILE A 48 12.64 -10.55 -4.73
N VAL A 49 13.97 -10.51 -4.66
CA VAL A 49 14.85 -11.13 -5.67
C VAL A 49 14.94 -12.63 -5.41
N ASN A 50 13.84 -13.34 -5.67
CA ASN A 50 13.69 -14.79 -5.59
C ASN A 50 12.97 -15.33 -6.84
N ASP A 51 13.07 -16.65 -7.07
CA ASP A 51 12.60 -17.28 -8.31
C ASP A 51 11.08 -17.22 -8.46
N ASN A 52 10.35 -17.59 -7.39
CA ASN A 52 8.89 -17.62 -7.38
C ASN A 52 8.27 -16.25 -7.61
N ALA A 53 8.84 -15.19 -7.02
CA ALA A 53 8.40 -13.82 -7.23
C ALA A 53 8.60 -13.36 -8.69
N PHE A 54 9.73 -13.69 -9.31
CA PHE A 54 9.99 -13.32 -10.71
C PHE A 54 9.10 -14.11 -11.68
N ALA A 55 8.86 -15.40 -11.40
CA ALA A 55 7.85 -16.19 -12.09
C ALA A 55 6.44 -15.60 -11.95
N ALA A 56 6.02 -15.22 -10.74
CA ALA A 56 4.72 -14.61 -10.46
C ALA A 56 4.52 -13.29 -11.23
N LEU A 57 5.49 -12.38 -11.14
CA LEU A 57 5.46 -11.10 -11.82
C LEU A 57 5.43 -11.24 -13.34
N SER A 58 6.14 -12.23 -13.88
CA SER A 58 6.20 -12.50 -15.32
C SER A 58 4.94 -13.22 -15.85
N ASN A 59 4.38 -14.16 -15.09
CA ASN A 59 3.35 -15.07 -15.58
C ASN A 59 1.94 -14.72 -15.07
N ASP A 60 1.77 -14.51 -13.76
CA ASP A 60 0.48 -14.17 -13.16
C ASP A 60 0.12 -12.69 -13.34
N TRP A 61 1.10 -11.79 -13.15
CA TRP A 61 0.91 -10.35 -13.39
C TRP A 61 1.13 -9.98 -14.86
N GLY A 62 1.72 -10.86 -15.66
CA GLY A 62 1.96 -10.67 -17.09
C GLY A 62 2.95 -9.54 -17.43
N SER A 63 3.85 -9.20 -16.50
CA SER A 63 4.91 -8.21 -16.74
C SER A 63 5.85 -8.68 -17.84
N ASN A 64 6.33 -7.74 -18.65
CA ASN A 64 7.41 -7.99 -19.61
C ASN A 64 8.71 -7.26 -19.21
N MET A 65 8.73 -6.60 -18.05
CA MET A 65 9.88 -5.87 -17.54
C MET A 65 9.85 -5.80 -16.01
N ILE A 66 11.02 -5.76 -15.38
CA ILE A 66 11.21 -5.43 -13.96
C ILE A 66 12.35 -4.41 -13.80
N ARG A 67 12.24 -3.52 -12.80
CA ARG A 67 13.29 -2.53 -12.45
C ARG A 67 13.93 -2.87 -11.11
N LEU A 68 15.27 -2.86 -11.07
CA LEU A 68 16.09 -3.17 -9.90
C LEU A 68 16.70 -1.89 -9.33
N ALA A 69 16.03 -1.30 -8.33
CA ALA A 69 16.42 -0.02 -7.73
C ALA A 69 17.61 -0.18 -6.76
N LEU A 70 18.83 0.05 -7.26
CA LEU A 70 20.04 0.01 -6.43
C LEU A 70 20.37 1.40 -5.89
N TYR A 71 19.91 1.69 -4.66
CA TYR A 71 20.36 2.87 -3.92
C TYR A 71 21.86 2.81 -3.69
N VAL A 72 22.48 3.98 -3.64
CA VAL A 72 23.92 4.15 -3.44
C VAL A 72 24.20 4.82 -2.10
N GLY A 73 23.53 5.95 -1.83
CA GLY A 73 23.36 6.49 -0.48
C GLY A 73 22.36 5.68 0.35
N GLU A 74 21.94 6.21 1.50
CA GLU A 74 20.85 5.62 2.32
C GLU A 74 21.07 4.12 2.64
N ASN A 75 22.30 3.81 3.09
CA ASN A 75 22.78 2.47 3.40
C ASN A 75 22.80 1.50 2.19
N GLY A 76 22.77 2.04 0.97
CA GLY A 76 22.93 1.31 -0.27
C GLY A 76 24.39 1.01 -0.64
N TYR A 77 24.64 0.90 -1.94
CA TYR A 77 25.87 0.37 -2.55
C TYR A 77 27.18 1.05 -2.11
N ALA A 78 27.18 2.35 -1.76
CA ALA A 78 28.40 3.04 -1.32
C ALA A 78 28.91 2.54 0.05
N THR A 79 28.01 2.02 0.90
CA THR A 79 28.37 1.39 2.18
C THR A 79 28.30 -0.14 2.13
N ASN A 80 27.46 -0.68 1.26
CA ASN A 80 27.17 -2.11 1.13
C ASN A 80 27.42 -2.60 -0.32
N PRO A 81 28.68 -2.70 -0.76
CA PRO A 81 29.01 -3.02 -2.17
C PRO A 81 28.55 -4.42 -2.61
N ASP A 82 28.36 -5.36 -1.68
CA ASP A 82 27.87 -6.72 -1.99
C ASP A 82 26.43 -6.74 -2.56
N LEU A 83 25.70 -5.62 -2.49
CA LEU A 83 24.37 -5.48 -3.12
C LEU A 83 24.39 -5.68 -4.64
N ILE A 84 25.54 -5.56 -5.31
CA ILE A 84 25.68 -5.92 -6.73
C ILE A 84 25.34 -7.39 -7.01
N GLU A 85 25.52 -8.30 -6.05
CA GLU A 85 25.14 -9.71 -6.22
C GLU A 85 23.61 -9.89 -6.25
N LYS A 86 22.83 -9.03 -5.55
CA LYS A 86 21.37 -8.98 -5.71
C LYS A 86 20.98 -8.47 -7.10
N VAL A 87 21.70 -7.48 -7.64
CA VAL A 87 21.47 -6.98 -9.02
C VAL A 87 21.77 -8.07 -10.05
N TYR A 88 22.89 -8.78 -9.91
CA TYR A 88 23.21 -9.93 -10.78
C TYR A 88 22.14 -11.02 -10.71
N LYS A 89 21.71 -11.43 -9.51
CA LYS A 89 20.63 -12.40 -9.35
C LYS A 89 19.33 -11.93 -10.00
N GLY A 90 18.97 -10.65 -9.86
CA GLY A 90 17.79 -10.08 -10.49
C GLY A 90 17.86 -10.03 -12.02
N ILE A 91 19.04 -9.73 -12.59
CA ILE A 91 19.27 -9.80 -14.04
C ILE A 91 19.10 -11.24 -14.53
N ASP A 92 19.74 -12.21 -13.87
CA ASP A 92 19.67 -13.63 -14.24
C ASP A 92 18.22 -14.15 -14.18
N LEU A 93 17.48 -13.84 -13.11
CA LEU A 93 16.07 -14.21 -12.96
C LEU A 93 15.15 -13.52 -13.97
N ALA A 94 15.39 -12.24 -14.32
CA ALA A 94 14.60 -11.56 -15.34
C ALA A 94 14.78 -12.21 -16.73
N ILE A 95 16.00 -12.62 -17.06
CA ILE A 95 16.29 -13.36 -18.31
C ILE A 95 15.63 -14.75 -18.29
N GLU A 96 15.72 -15.47 -17.16
CA GLU A 96 15.12 -16.79 -16.99
C GLU A 96 13.59 -16.75 -17.13
N HIS A 97 12.95 -15.75 -16.54
CA HIS A 97 11.50 -15.55 -16.57
C HIS A 97 11.03 -14.66 -17.73
N ASP A 98 11.81 -14.46 -18.79
CA ASP A 98 11.41 -13.75 -20.02
C ASP A 98 10.86 -12.33 -19.77
N MET A 99 11.65 -11.50 -19.07
CA MET A 99 11.40 -10.08 -18.83
C MET A 99 12.64 -9.25 -19.20
N TYR A 100 12.42 -8.02 -19.66
CA TYR A 100 13.47 -6.99 -19.68
C TYR A 100 13.83 -6.60 -18.24
N VAL A 101 15.06 -6.14 -18.02
CA VAL A 101 15.53 -5.69 -16.71
C VAL A 101 16.12 -4.29 -16.80
N ILE A 102 15.53 -3.35 -16.05
CA ILE A 102 16.12 -2.03 -15.84
C ILE A 102 17.09 -2.12 -14.66
N VAL A 103 18.37 -1.91 -14.94
CA VAL A 103 19.44 -1.82 -13.95
C VAL A 103 19.59 -0.34 -13.58
N ASP A 104 19.04 0.02 -12.43
CA ASP A 104 18.90 1.41 -12.00
C ASP A 104 19.95 1.78 -10.94
N TRP A 105 20.79 2.75 -11.30
CA TRP A 105 21.67 3.44 -10.37
C TRP A 105 20.87 4.55 -9.67
N HIS A 106 20.32 4.20 -8.51
CA HIS A 106 19.22 4.93 -7.90
C HIS A 106 19.71 6.19 -7.14
N VAL A 107 20.07 7.22 -7.91
CA VAL A 107 20.33 8.59 -7.43
C VAL A 107 19.05 9.14 -6.78
N HIS A 108 19.16 9.61 -5.54
CA HIS A 108 18.02 10.10 -4.75
C HIS A 108 18.48 11.04 -3.62
N ALA A 109 19.27 10.52 -2.67
CA ALA A 109 19.93 11.29 -1.62
C ALA A 109 21.45 11.11 -1.68
N PRO A 110 22.22 12.14 -2.11
CA PRO A 110 21.79 13.47 -2.54
C PRO A 110 21.26 13.53 -3.98
N GLY A 111 20.74 14.68 -4.40
CA GLY A 111 20.09 14.86 -5.70
C GLY A 111 20.99 15.27 -6.87
N ASP A 112 22.27 15.60 -6.65
CA ASP A 112 23.24 15.79 -7.74
C ASP A 112 23.95 14.47 -8.05
N PRO A 113 23.79 13.89 -9.26
CA PRO A 113 24.43 12.62 -9.61
C PRO A 113 25.96 12.70 -9.66
N ARG A 114 26.55 13.91 -9.69
CA ARG A 114 28.00 14.14 -9.63
C ARG A 114 28.57 14.15 -8.21
N ALA A 115 27.73 13.96 -7.18
CA ALA A 115 28.19 13.93 -5.80
C ALA A 115 29.18 12.77 -5.55
N GLU A 116 30.16 12.98 -4.67
CA GLU A 116 31.25 12.03 -4.37
C GLU A 116 30.77 10.60 -4.03
N ILE A 117 29.61 10.49 -3.36
CA ILE A 117 28.99 9.21 -3.00
C ILE A 117 28.59 8.36 -4.21
N TYR A 118 28.38 8.98 -5.39
CA TYR A 118 28.06 8.31 -6.65
C TYR A 118 29.29 8.04 -7.53
N SER A 119 30.51 8.32 -7.06
CA SER A 119 31.76 8.16 -7.83
C SER A 119 31.97 6.74 -8.41
N GLY A 120 31.40 5.71 -7.79
CA GLY A 120 31.45 4.32 -8.25
C GLY A 120 30.58 3.98 -9.46
N ALA A 121 29.79 4.91 -10.01
CA ALA A 121 28.82 4.64 -11.08
C ALA A 121 29.45 4.00 -12.34
N ALA A 122 30.60 4.54 -12.78
CA ALA A 122 31.27 4.04 -13.99
C ALA A 122 31.76 2.59 -13.80
N GLU A 123 32.43 2.30 -12.68
CA GLU A 123 32.90 0.96 -12.35
C GLU A 123 31.74 -0.05 -12.19
N PHE A 124 30.63 0.39 -11.59
CA PHE A 124 29.41 -0.41 -11.48
C PHE A 124 28.87 -0.80 -12.86
N PHE A 125 28.63 0.18 -13.75
CA PHE A 125 28.11 -0.10 -15.08
C PHE A 125 29.10 -0.89 -15.95
N GLU A 126 30.42 -0.66 -15.83
CA GLU A 126 31.46 -1.49 -16.46
C GLU A 126 31.38 -2.95 -15.99
N LYS A 127 31.17 -3.20 -14.69
CA LYS A 127 31.00 -4.56 -14.13
C LYS A 127 29.76 -5.27 -14.68
N ILE A 128 28.62 -4.58 -14.78
CA ILE A 128 27.40 -5.16 -15.38
C ILE A 128 27.64 -5.45 -16.87
N ALA A 129 28.18 -4.48 -17.63
CA ALA A 129 28.47 -4.61 -19.05
C ALA A 129 29.45 -5.75 -19.37
N ALA A 130 30.52 -5.89 -18.59
CA ALA A 130 31.51 -6.95 -18.76
C ALA A 130 30.95 -8.35 -18.46
N LYS A 131 29.97 -8.46 -17.54
CA LYS A 131 29.30 -9.74 -17.23
C LYS A 131 28.23 -10.11 -18.26
N TYR A 132 27.52 -9.13 -18.82
CA TYR A 132 26.40 -9.34 -19.75
C TYR A 132 26.57 -8.56 -21.08
N PRO A 133 27.63 -8.80 -21.85
CA PRO A 133 27.93 -8.02 -23.06
C PRO A 133 26.83 -8.17 -24.14
N ASN A 134 26.32 -7.04 -24.63
CA ASN A 134 25.25 -6.96 -25.65
C ASN A 134 23.99 -7.79 -25.29
N ASN A 135 23.64 -7.94 -24.01
CA ASN A 135 22.45 -8.70 -23.64
C ASN A 135 21.16 -7.87 -23.90
N PRO A 136 20.27 -8.30 -24.82
CA PRO A 136 19.11 -7.50 -25.23
C PRO A 136 18.04 -7.33 -24.15
N HIS A 137 18.09 -8.10 -23.05
CA HIS A 137 17.18 -7.95 -21.92
C HIS A 137 17.50 -6.71 -21.06
N ILE A 138 18.74 -6.23 -21.09
CA ILE A 138 19.21 -5.20 -20.15
C ILE A 138 18.93 -3.80 -20.68
N ILE A 139 18.42 -2.96 -19.80
CA ILE A 139 18.22 -1.52 -19.97
C ILE A 139 18.97 -0.84 -18.83
N TYR A 140 19.76 0.19 -19.11
CA TYR A 140 20.56 0.89 -18.10
C TYR A 140 19.91 2.21 -17.71
N GLU A 141 19.60 2.42 -16.43
CA GLU A 141 19.10 3.71 -15.92
C GLU A 141 20.20 4.39 -15.09
N LEU A 142 20.74 5.48 -15.61
CA LEU A 142 22.02 6.04 -15.11
C LEU A 142 21.88 6.91 -13.86
N ALA A 143 20.70 7.46 -13.62
CA ALA A 143 20.35 8.26 -12.45
C ALA A 143 18.83 8.36 -12.32
N ASN A 144 18.26 7.69 -11.32
CA ASN A 144 16.84 7.73 -10.95
C ASN A 144 16.26 9.15 -10.85
N GLU A 145 16.64 9.94 -9.84
CA GLU A 145 16.01 11.23 -9.52
C GLU A 145 17.01 12.36 -9.22
N PRO A 146 17.60 12.96 -10.27
CA PRO A 146 18.28 14.24 -10.14
C PRO A 146 17.33 15.30 -9.57
N SER A 147 17.69 15.88 -8.43
CA SER A 147 16.76 16.67 -7.61
C SER A 147 17.45 17.72 -6.74
N SER A 148 16.67 18.57 -6.08
CA SER A 148 17.19 19.52 -5.10
C SER A 148 17.49 18.90 -3.73
N ASN A 149 17.40 17.56 -3.60
CA ASN A 149 17.72 16.87 -2.36
C ASN A 149 19.19 17.10 -1.99
N SER A 150 19.45 17.52 -0.75
CA SER A 150 20.79 17.81 -0.23
C SER A 150 21.15 16.97 1.01
N ASN A 151 20.39 15.90 1.25
CA ASN A 151 20.77 14.89 2.24
C ASN A 151 21.98 14.08 1.73
N GLY A 152 23.09 14.07 2.47
CA GLY A 152 24.31 13.36 2.10
C GLY A 152 25.22 14.04 1.07
N GLY A 153 24.87 15.23 0.55
CA GLY A 153 25.67 15.94 -0.46
C GLY A 153 24.91 17.05 -1.20
N PRO A 154 25.42 17.54 -2.35
CA PRO A 154 24.78 18.60 -3.12
C PRO A 154 23.54 18.13 -3.89
N GLY A 155 22.54 19.01 -4.05
CA GLY A 155 21.43 18.84 -4.99
C GLY A 155 21.55 19.80 -6.17
N ILE A 156 20.75 19.57 -7.22
CA ILE A 156 20.69 20.42 -8.43
C ILE A 156 19.45 21.33 -8.47
N THR A 157 19.49 22.33 -9.36
CA THR A 157 18.39 23.27 -9.62
C THR A 157 17.35 22.72 -10.60
N ASN A 158 16.11 23.25 -10.57
CA ASN A 158 15.02 22.87 -11.48
C ASN A 158 15.00 23.79 -12.72
N ASP A 159 16.10 23.81 -13.47
CA ASP A 159 16.34 24.68 -14.62
C ASP A 159 17.39 24.05 -15.56
N GLU A 160 17.78 24.77 -16.61
CA GLU A 160 18.79 24.33 -17.57
C GLU A 160 20.13 24.01 -16.91
N ALA A 161 20.54 24.74 -15.86
CA ALA A 161 21.81 24.47 -15.17
C ALA A 161 21.77 23.14 -14.41
N GLY A 162 20.60 22.75 -13.90
CA GLY A 162 20.37 21.41 -13.37
C GLY A 162 20.40 20.33 -14.45
N TRP A 163 19.86 20.60 -15.65
CA TRP A 163 19.94 19.65 -16.76
C TRP A 163 21.38 19.47 -17.27
N GLU A 164 22.15 20.55 -17.44
CA GLU A 164 23.57 20.46 -17.83
C GLU A 164 24.37 19.63 -16.81
N ALA A 165 24.07 19.73 -15.52
CA ALA A 165 24.69 18.91 -14.48
C ALA A 165 24.41 17.40 -14.66
N VAL A 166 23.18 17.03 -15.03
CA VAL A 166 22.83 15.63 -15.34
C VAL A 166 23.51 15.17 -16.62
N LYS A 167 23.55 16.02 -17.65
CA LYS A 167 24.18 15.72 -18.94
C LYS A 167 25.70 15.57 -18.83
N GLU A 168 26.36 16.40 -18.02
CA GLU A 168 27.80 16.30 -17.69
C GLU A 168 28.13 14.96 -17.01
N TYR A 169 27.26 14.48 -16.13
CA TYR A 169 27.39 13.16 -15.50
C TYR A 169 27.11 12.00 -16.48
N ALA A 170 26.02 12.10 -17.26
CA ALA A 170 25.51 10.98 -18.04
C ALA A 170 26.30 10.73 -19.33
N GLN A 171 26.74 11.77 -20.05
CA GLN A 171 27.41 11.59 -21.36
C GLN A 171 28.67 10.71 -21.27
N PRO A 172 29.59 10.86 -20.29
CA PRO A 172 30.74 9.95 -20.15
C PRO A 172 30.35 8.49 -19.86
N LEU A 173 29.25 8.26 -19.14
CA LEU A 173 28.74 6.91 -18.86
C LEU A 173 28.08 6.27 -20.09
N VAL A 174 27.36 7.07 -20.89
CA VAL A 174 26.82 6.66 -22.19
C VAL A 174 27.96 6.30 -23.14
N ASP A 175 28.95 7.19 -23.28
CA ASP A 175 30.14 6.95 -24.11
C ASP A 175 30.88 5.69 -23.65
N MET A 176 31.06 5.49 -22.34
CA MET A 176 31.66 4.27 -21.77
C MET A 176 30.83 3.03 -22.15
N LEU A 177 29.52 3.03 -21.92
CA LEU A 177 28.65 1.89 -22.22
C LEU A 177 28.70 1.53 -23.70
N ARG A 178 28.62 2.51 -24.62
CA ARG A 178 28.75 2.29 -26.06
C ARG A 178 30.13 1.76 -26.47
N ASN A 179 31.19 2.08 -25.73
CA ASN A 179 32.54 1.56 -25.96
C ASN A 179 32.83 0.22 -25.25
N SER A 180 32.06 -0.17 -24.22
CA SER A 180 32.32 -1.31 -23.32
C SER A 180 32.17 -2.69 -23.97
N GLY A 181 31.59 -2.76 -25.17
CA GLY A 181 31.12 -3.99 -25.78
C GLY A 181 29.59 -4.08 -25.84
N ASN A 182 28.86 -3.23 -25.12
CA ASN A 182 27.42 -2.97 -25.30
C ASN A 182 27.14 -2.00 -26.47
N ALA A 183 27.94 -2.13 -27.53
CA ALA A 183 27.93 -1.22 -28.68
C ALA A 183 26.71 -1.45 -29.59
N ASP A 184 26.07 -2.63 -29.52
CA ASP A 184 24.95 -3.04 -30.35
C ASP A 184 23.61 -2.84 -29.60
N ASP A 185 23.35 -1.60 -29.17
CA ASP A 185 22.00 -1.05 -28.93
C ASP A 185 21.21 -1.45 -27.66
N ASN A 186 21.85 -1.60 -26.50
CA ASN A 186 21.10 -1.52 -25.22
C ASN A 186 20.45 -0.13 -25.05
N ILE A 187 19.18 -0.08 -24.65
CA ILE A 187 18.51 1.19 -24.29
C ILE A 187 19.15 1.77 -23.02
N ILE A 188 19.39 3.07 -23.03
CA ILE A 188 19.82 3.84 -21.86
C ILE A 188 18.71 4.81 -21.47
N LEU A 189 18.42 4.89 -20.18
CA LEU A 189 17.45 5.78 -19.57
C LEU A 189 18.19 6.80 -18.69
N VAL A 190 17.84 8.07 -18.82
CA VAL A 190 18.48 9.14 -18.05
C VAL A 190 17.43 10.01 -17.35
N GLY A 191 17.62 10.18 -16.05
CA GLY A 191 16.82 11.08 -15.21
C GLY A 191 16.89 12.54 -15.64
N SER A 192 16.09 13.38 -15.01
CA SER A 192 16.08 14.82 -15.25
C SER A 192 15.85 15.59 -13.94
N PRO A 193 16.07 16.93 -13.91
CA PRO A 193 15.90 17.69 -12.69
C PRO A 193 14.52 17.55 -12.02
N ASN A 194 14.45 17.94 -10.75
CA ASN A 194 13.23 17.95 -9.95
C ASN A 194 12.55 16.58 -9.90
N TRP A 195 13.31 15.56 -9.47
CA TRP A 195 12.83 14.18 -9.33
C TRP A 195 12.33 13.60 -10.65
N SER A 196 13.15 13.72 -11.70
CA SER A 196 12.84 13.22 -13.05
C SER A 196 11.50 13.70 -13.61
N GLN A 197 11.13 14.96 -13.33
CA GLN A 197 9.90 15.58 -13.85
C GLN A 197 10.13 16.44 -15.09
N ARG A 198 11.37 16.51 -15.59
CA ARG A 198 11.83 17.48 -16.59
C ARG A 198 12.40 16.87 -17.89
N PRO A 199 11.75 15.86 -18.52
CA PRO A 199 12.18 15.39 -19.84
C PRO A 199 12.05 16.49 -20.92
N ASP A 200 11.31 17.57 -20.65
CA ASP A 200 11.23 18.75 -21.50
C ASP A 200 12.56 19.52 -21.61
N LEU A 201 13.38 19.52 -20.54
CA LEU A 201 14.72 20.12 -20.58
C LEU A 201 15.68 19.25 -21.40
N ALA A 202 15.55 17.93 -21.27
CA ALA A 202 16.31 16.98 -22.07
C ALA A 202 15.96 17.06 -23.56
N ALA A 203 14.69 17.35 -23.91
CA ALA A 203 14.29 17.60 -25.29
C ALA A 203 14.93 18.87 -25.88
N ASP A 204 15.11 19.92 -25.07
CA ASP A 204 15.73 21.17 -25.50
C ASP A 204 17.27 21.06 -25.65
N ASN A 205 17.95 20.12 -24.96
CA ASN A 205 19.39 19.85 -25.11
C ASN A 205 19.75 18.35 -24.88
N PRO A 206 19.39 17.42 -25.79
CA PRO A 206 19.51 15.98 -25.57
C PRO A 206 20.96 15.49 -25.49
N ILE A 207 21.17 14.35 -24.83
CA ILE A 207 22.41 13.56 -24.88
C ILE A 207 22.71 13.14 -26.33
N ASP A 208 23.99 13.13 -26.73
CA ASP A 208 24.42 12.75 -28.08
C ASP A 208 24.53 11.23 -28.21
N ASP A 209 23.37 10.56 -28.21
CA ASP A 209 23.21 9.11 -28.38
C ASP A 209 21.85 8.77 -29.02
N HIS A 210 21.83 7.80 -29.92
CA HIS A 210 20.63 7.44 -30.69
C HIS A 210 19.66 6.50 -29.96
N HIS A 211 20.06 5.92 -28.83
CA HIS A 211 19.29 4.95 -28.04
C HIS A 211 19.16 5.35 -26.55
N THR A 212 19.11 6.65 -26.30
CA THR A 212 18.81 7.24 -25.00
C THR A 212 17.35 7.73 -24.95
N MET A 213 16.64 7.34 -23.89
CA MET A 213 15.31 7.87 -23.53
C MET A 213 15.40 8.65 -22.22
N TYR A 214 14.43 9.51 -21.96
CA TYR A 214 14.41 10.34 -20.75
C TYR A 214 13.31 9.91 -19.79
N ALA A 215 13.64 9.85 -18.51
CA ALA A 215 12.71 9.48 -17.45
C ALA A 215 11.60 10.52 -17.26
N VAL A 216 10.40 10.06 -16.94
CA VAL A 216 9.34 10.87 -16.31
C VAL A 216 8.80 10.18 -15.06
N HIS A 217 9.01 10.77 -13.89
CA HIS A 217 8.44 10.23 -12.64
C HIS A 217 7.20 11.01 -12.23
N PHE A 218 6.18 10.29 -11.77
CA PHE A 218 4.95 10.89 -11.27
C PHE A 218 4.29 10.04 -10.19
N TYR A 219 3.57 10.72 -9.31
CA TYR A 219 2.82 10.13 -8.20
C TYR A 219 1.44 10.75 -8.21
N THR A 220 0.40 9.93 -8.37
CA THR A 220 -0.92 10.39 -8.83
C THR A 220 -1.69 11.18 -7.77
N GLY A 221 -1.29 11.10 -6.49
CA GLY A 221 -1.76 11.98 -5.42
C GLY A 221 -1.15 13.38 -5.39
N THR A 222 -0.07 13.62 -6.14
CA THR A 222 0.68 14.89 -6.15
C THR A 222 0.70 15.55 -7.52
N HIS A 223 0.80 14.76 -8.59
CA HIS A 223 1.06 15.22 -9.94
C HIS A 223 -0.22 15.09 -10.78
N ALA A 224 -1.02 16.16 -10.80
CA ALA A 224 -2.27 16.19 -11.58
C ALA A 224 -2.02 16.06 -13.08
N ALA A 225 -2.85 15.28 -13.76
CA ALA A 225 -2.86 15.09 -15.20
C ALA A 225 -3.21 16.38 -15.95
N SER A 226 -2.81 16.43 -17.22
CA SER A 226 -3.11 17.53 -18.14
C SER A 226 -3.48 17.01 -19.54
N SER A 227 -4.59 17.50 -20.05
CA SER A 227 -5.03 17.25 -21.43
C SER A 227 -4.34 18.12 -22.48
N GLU A 228 -3.56 19.12 -22.06
CA GLU A 228 -2.93 20.11 -22.95
C GLU A 228 -1.40 20.04 -22.85
N SER A 229 -0.72 20.12 -23.99
CA SER A 229 0.71 20.45 -24.03
C SER A 229 0.91 21.96 -23.91
N TYR A 230 2.17 22.41 -23.80
CA TYR A 230 2.46 23.84 -23.74
C TYR A 230 2.28 24.53 -25.10
N PRO A 231 1.89 25.81 -25.12
CA PRO A 231 1.98 26.63 -26.33
C PRO A 231 3.39 26.63 -26.94
N GLU A 232 3.47 26.71 -28.27
CA GLU A 232 4.73 26.82 -29.01
C GLU A 232 5.54 28.03 -28.50
N GLY A 233 6.80 27.78 -28.10
CA GLY A 233 7.69 28.80 -27.54
C GLY A 233 7.52 29.11 -26.06
N THR A 234 6.70 28.36 -25.29
CA THR A 234 6.67 28.47 -23.83
C THR A 234 8.05 28.16 -23.23
N PRO A 235 8.62 29.08 -22.41
CA PRO A 235 9.94 28.89 -21.82
C PRO A 235 9.90 27.80 -20.74
N SER A 236 11.01 27.09 -20.60
CA SER A 236 11.32 26.09 -19.55
C SER A 236 10.88 26.49 -18.13
N SER A 237 10.98 27.76 -17.78
CA SER A 237 10.63 28.32 -16.46
C SER A 237 9.12 28.39 -16.17
N GLU A 238 8.27 28.19 -17.19
CA GLU A 238 6.82 28.06 -17.04
C GLU A 238 6.36 26.58 -17.10
N ARG A 239 7.25 25.66 -17.50
CA ARG A 239 6.95 24.23 -17.69
C ARG A 239 7.02 23.46 -16.35
N SER A 240 5.87 23.31 -15.71
CA SER A 240 5.74 22.84 -14.32
C SER A 240 4.72 21.70 -14.11
N ASN A 241 3.93 21.34 -15.11
CA ASN A 241 3.06 20.16 -15.06
C ASN A 241 3.77 18.95 -15.69
N VAL A 242 3.95 17.89 -14.92
CA VAL A 242 4.72 16.70 -15.32
C VAL A 242 4.15 16.02 -16.58
N MET A 243 2.83 15.94 -16.74
CA MET A 243 2.22 15.33 -17.93
C MET A 243 2.46 16.20 -19.17
N SER A 244 2.31 17.52 -19.05
CA SER A 244 2.62 18.46 -20.13
C SER A 244 4.13 18.49 -20.46
N ASN A 245 5.02 18.27 -19.49
CA ASN A 245 6.46 18.13 -19.72
C ASN A 245 6.77 16.87 -20.56
N ALA A 246 6.13 15.74 -20.25
CA ALA A 246 6.27 14.52 -21.06
C ALA A 246 5.70 14.69 -22.49
N ARG A 247 4.55 15.36 -22.65
CA ARG A 247 4.00 15.71 -23.98
C ARG A 247 4.97 16.57 -24.77
N TYR A 248 5.50 17.64 -24.16
CA TYR A 248 6.48 18.52 -24.80
C TYR A 248 7.72 17.74 -25.25
N ALA A 249 8.23 16.82 -24.43
CA ALA A 249 9.41 16.02 -24.77
C ALA A 249 9.17 15.15 -26.03
N LEU A 250 8.04 14.43 -26.08
CA LEU A 250 7.64 13.65 -27.26
C LEU A 250 7.44 14.54 -28.50
N GLU A 251 6.79 15.69 -28.34
CA GLU A 251 6.54 16.67 -29.41
C GLU A 251 7.82 17.34 -29.94
N ASN A 252 8.89 17.37 -29.13
CA ASN A 252 10.21 17.91 -29.51
C ASN A 252 11.25 16.82 -29.80
N GLY A 253 10.79 15.61 -30.12
CA GLY A 253 11.59 14.61 -30.83
C GLY A 253 12.44 13.67 -29.96
N VAL A 254 12.24 13.65 -28.64
CA VAL A 254 12.88 12.66 -27.75
C VAL A 254 11.88 11.61 -27.26
N ALA A 255 12.37 10.41 -26.98
CA ALA A 255 11.55 9.34 -26.41
C ALA A 255 11.52 9.42 -24.88
N VAL A 256 10.37 9.09 -24.28
CA VAL A 256 10.12 9.16 -22.83
C VAL A 256 9.82 7.77 -22.28
N PHE A 257 10.29 7.48 -21.06
CA PHE A 257 9.99 6.26 -20.30
C PHE A 257 9.55 6.68 -18.88
N ALA A 258 8.45 6.14 -18.36
CA ALA A 258 8.05 6.37 -16.97
C ALA A 258 8.69 5.33 -16.04
N THR A 259 10.00 5.47 -15.81
CA THR A 259 10.84 4.54 -15.05
C THR A 259 10.37 4.31 -13.63
N GLU A 260 9.68 5.29 -13.05
CA GLU A 260 8.99 5.15 -11.77
C GLU A 260 7.67 5.91 -11.78
N TRP A 261 6.62 5.29 -11.24
CA TRP A 261 5.40 6.01 -10.87
C TRP A 261 4.64 5.34 -9.72
N GLY A 262 3.96 6.11 -8.88
CA GLY A 262 3.19 5.60 -7.75
C GLY A 262 1.71 6.02 -7.74
N THR A 263 0.87 5.18 -7.11
CA THR A 263 -0.57 5.47 -6.88
C THR A 263 -0.81 6.40 -5.69
N SER A 264 0.22 6.73 -4.92
CA SER A 264 0.20 7.54 -3.70
C SER A 264 0.49 9.02 -3.96
N GLN A 265 0.69 9.81 -2.91
CA GLN A 265 1.48 11.05 -3.02
C GLN A 265 2.97 10.74 -3.18
N ALA A 266 3.77 11.74 -3.55
CA ALA A 266 5.21 11.62 -3.81
C ALA A 266 6.08 11.33 -2.57
N ASP A 267 5.47 11.18 -1.38
CA ASP A 267 6.13 10.68 -0.16
C ASP A 267 5.95 9.16 0.03
N GLY A 268 5.47 8.45 -1.00
CA GLY A 268 5.12 7.03 -0.97
C GLY A 268 3.78 6.70 -0.29
N ASN A 269 3.09 7.70 0.26
CA ASN A 269 1.96 7.48 1.15
C ASN A 269 0.73 8.33 0.82
N ASN A 270 -0.38 8.10 1.53
CA ASN A 270 -1.71 8.64 1.29
C ASN A 270 -2.34 8.20 -0.04
N GLY A 271 -3.67 8.03 -0.06
CA GLY A 271 -4.44 7.56 -1.23
C GLY A 271 -4.96 6.14 -1.02
N PRO A 272 -4.91 5.25 -2.04
CA PRO A 272 -4.36 5.47 -3.38
C PRO A 272 -5.30 6.29 -4.28
N TYR A 273 -4.71 7.04 -5.23
CA TYR A 273 -5.40 7.95 -6.14
C TYR A 273 -5.65 7.29 -7.50
N LEU A 274 -6.51 6.26 -7.49
CA LEU A 274 -6.71 5.35 -8.63
C LEU A 274 -7.42 5.99 -9.83
N ASP A 275 -8.35 6.93 -9.61
CA ASP A 275 -9.01 7.66 -10.70
C ASP A 275 -8.02 8.50 -11.50
N GLU A 276 -7.10 9.18 -10.80
CA GLU A 276 -6.04 9.97 -11.41
C GLU A 276 -5.01 9.06 -12.10
N ALA A 277 -4.71 7.90 -11.51
CA ALA A 277 -3.89 6.86 -12.13
C ALA A 277 -4.51 6.32 -13.44
N ASN A 278 -5.83 6.21 -13.55
CA ASN A 278 -6.47 5.85 -14.81
C ASN A 278 -6.20 6.90 -15.90
N VAL A 279 -6.23 8.19 -15.58
CA VAL A 279 -5.95 9.28 -16.55
C VAL A 279 -4.49 9.24 -17.00
N TRP A 280 -3.56 9.07 -16.05
CA TRP A 280 -2.12 8.93 -16.34
C TRP A 280 -1.80 7.71 -17.19
N LEU A 281 -2.26 6.52 -16.80
CA LEU A 281 -1.97 5.30 -17.54
C LEU A 281 -2.63 5.31 -18.93
N ASN A 282 -3.80 5.91 -19.10
CA ASN A 282 -4.37 6.12 -20.43
C ASN A 282 -3.45 7.00 -21.29
N PHE A 283 -2.92 8.11 -20.76
CA PHE A 283 -1.94 8.93 -21.48
C PHE A 283 -0.68 8.12 -21.86
N LEU A 284 -0.10 7.35 -20.93
CA LEU A 284 1.09 6.54 -21.23
C LEU A 284 0.81 5.50 -22.33
N ASN A 285 -0.32 4.78 -22.21
CA ASN A 285 -0.73 3.74 -23.16
C ASN A 285 -1.07 4.30 -24.55
N GLU A 286 -1.69 5.49 -24.62
CA GLU A 286 -2.01 6.16 -25.90
C GLU A 286 -0.75 6.65 -26.65
N ASN A 287 0.34 6.92 -25.94
CA ASN A 287 1.58 7.48 -26.50
C ASN A 287 2.74 6.46 -26.53
N ASN A 288 2.45 5.17 -26.29
CA ASN A 288 3.43 4.08 -26.19
C ASN A 288 4.60 4.38 -25.23
N ILE A 289 4.31 5.07 -24.12
CA ILE A 289 5.27 5.31 -23.04
C ILE A 289 5.29 4.07 -22.16
N SER A 290 6.45 3.45 -22.04
CA SER A 290 6.69 2.31 -21.14
C SER A 290 6.74 2.76 -19.68
N TRP A 291 6.40 1.87 -18.73
CA TRP A 291 6.31 2.24 -17.32
C TRP A 291 6.67 1.13 -16.32
N ALA A 292 7.28 1.52 -15.19
CA ALA A 292 7.47 0.70 -14.00
C ALA A 292 6.79 1.34 -12.79
N ASN A 293 5.97 0.58 -12.04
CA ASN A 293 5.31 1.10 -10.83
C ASN A 293 6.19 0.91 -9.58
N TRP A 294 6.21 1.92 -8.72
CA TRP A 294 6.74 1.85 -7.35
C TRP A 294 5.64 1.39 -6.37
N SER A 295 5.86 0.34 -5.56
CA SER A 295 6.97 -0.63 -5.62
C SER A 295 6.65 -1.99 -4.99
N LEU A 296 7.47 -2.99 -5.32
CA LEU A 296 7.46 -4.31 -4.68
C LEU A 296 8.04 -4.23 -3.26
N THR A 297 7.18 -3.87 -2.31
CA THR A 297 7.43 -3.90 -0.87
C THR A 297 6.15 -4.21 -0.11
N ASN A 298 6.30 -4.83 1.06
CA ASN A 298 5.29 -5.07 2.08
C ASN A 298 5.39 -4.06 3.25
N LYS A 299 6.20 -2.99 3.11
CA LYS A 299 6.21 -1.86 4.04
C LYS A 299 4.84 -1.19 4.08
N ASN A 300 4.42 -0.76 5.27
CA ASN A 300 3.22 0.04 5.47
C ASN A 300 3.35 1.46 4.85
N GLU A 301 3.13 1.54 3.54
CA GLU A 301 2.81 2.76 2.80
C GLU A 301 1.92 2.47 1.61
N THR A 302 1.17 3.49 1.17
CA THR A 302 0.16 3.33 0.12
C THR A 302 0.71 2.89 -1.24
N SER A 303 1.97 3.21 -1.59
CA SER A 303 2.57 2.74 -2.84
C SER A 303 3.08 1.30 -2.80
N GLY A 304 3.26 0.70 -1.61
CA GLY A 304 3.69 -0.69 -1.48
C GLY A 304 2.70 -1.64 -2.14
N ALA A 305 3.17 -2.56 -2.98
CA ALA A 305 2.33 -3.47 -3.75
C ALA A 305 1.70 -4.59 -2.90
N PHE A 306 2.29 -4.90 -1.73
CA PHE A 306 1.90 -6.03 -0.91
C PHE A 306 1.27 -5.59 0.42
N THR A 307 0.40 -6.41 0.99
CA THR A 307 -0.26 -6.13 2.27
C THR A 307 0.78 -6.05 3.38
N PRO A 308 0.81 -4.95 4.17
CA PRO A 308 1.80 -4.76 5.21
C PRO A 308 1.41 -5.41 6.53
N PHE A 309 2.38 -5.50 7.44
CA PHE A 309 2.08 -5.73 8.84
C PHE A 309 1.29 -4.54 9.41
N GLU A 310 0.05 -4.81 9.80
CA GLU A 310 -0.77 -3.96 10.65
C GLU A 310 -1.22 -4.78 11.84
N MET A 311 -0.58 -4.56 12.97
CA MET A 311 -0.87 -5.23 14.23
C MET A 311 -2.37 -5.20 14.56
N GLY A 312 -2.95 -6.40 14.73
CA GLY A 312 -4.39 -6.60 14.97
C GLY A 312 -5.26 -6.58 13.70
N LYS A 313 -4.68 -6.45 12.50
CA LYS A 313 -5.39 -6.40 11.21
C LYS A 313 -4.81 -7.33 10.14
N SER A 314 -3.50 -7.31 9.92
CA SER A 314 -2.82 -8.10 8.88
C SER A 314 -1.38 -8.42 9.24
N ASP A 315 -0.92 -9.60 8.82
CA ASP A 315 0.51 -9.91 8.74
C ASP A 315 1.11 -9.31 7.46
N ALA A 316 2.42 -9.05 7.45
CA ALA A 316 3.12 -8.66 6.23
C ALA A 316 3.14 -9.85 5.25
N THR A 317 2.72 -9.60 4.01
CA THR A 317 2.83 -10.57 2.91
C THR A 317 4.28 -10.93 2.68
N ASN A 318 4.56 -12.23 2.47
CA ASN A 318 5.90 -12.70 2.13
C ASN A 318 6.26 -12.30 0.69
N LEU A 319 7.46 -11.76 0.50
CA LEU A 319 7.96 -11.37 -0.84
C LEU A 319 8.45 -12.58 -1.66
N ASP A 320 8.46 -13.78 -1.09
CA ASP A 320 8.45 -15.06 -1.83
C ASP A 320 7.02 -15.66 -1.74
N PRO A 321 6.27 -15.79 -2.85
CA PRO A 321 4.92 -16.36 -2.84
C PRO A 321 4.92 -17.89 -2.65
N GLY A 322 6.06 -18.56 -2.79
CA GLY A 322 6.15 -20.03 -2.72
C GLY A 322 5.87 -20.74 -4.04
N ASP A 323 5.78 -22.08 -3.96
CA ASP A 323 5.82 -23.02 -5.10
C ASP A 323 4.66 -22.89 -6.10
N ASP A 324 3.55 -22.25 -5.76
CA ASP A 324 2.44 -21.97 -6.67
C ASP A 324 2.61 -20.66 -7.45
N GLN A 325 3.59 -19.83 -7.07
CA GLN A 325 4.06 -18.65 -7.81
C GLN A 325 2.95 -17.61 -8.05
N VAL A 326 2.07 -17.43 -7.06
CA VAL A 326 0.95 -16.48 -7.05
C VAL A 326 0.79 -15.91 -5.65
N TRP A 327 0.60 -14.59 -5.53
CA TRP A 327 0.05 -13.99 -4.32
C TRP A 327 -1.47 -13.89 -4.43
N SER A 328 -2.18 -14.16 -3.34
CA SER A 328 -3.62 -13.94 -3.25
C SER A 328 -3.97 -12.45 -3.36
N MET A 329 -5.23 -12.12 -3.69
CA MET A 329 -5.62 -10.69 -3.80
C MET A 329 -5.58 -9.98 -2.44
N GLU A 330 -5.76 -10.72 -1.36
CA GLU A 330 -5.66 -10.27 0.03
C GLU A 330 -4.20 -9.99 0.42
N GLU A 331 -3.23 -10.74 -0.13
CA GLU A 331 -1.80 -10.52 0.00
C GLU A 331 -1.29 -9.33 -0.83
N LEU A 332 -2.03 -8.90 -1.85
CA LEU A 332 -1.78 -7.64 -2.53
C LEU A 332 -2.40 -6.48 -1.74
N SER A 333 -1.73 -5.33 -1.72
CA SER A 333 -2.36 -4.08 -1.30
C SER A 333 -3.35 -3.59 -2.36
N VAL A 334 -4.17 -2.59 -2.02
CA VAL A 334 -5.04 -1.88 -2.99
C VAL A 334 -4.23 -1.30 -4.18
N SER A 335 -2.98 -0.91 -3.96
CA SER A 335 -2.09 -0.45 -5.03
C SER A 335 -1.64 -1.61 -5.90
N GLY A 336 -1.12 -2.70 -5.31
CA GLY A 336 -0.64 -3.86 -6.06
C GLY A 336 -1.73 -4.54 -6.88
N GLU A 337 -2.91 -4.73 -6.29
CA GLU A 337 -4.10 -5.28 -6.96
C GLU A 337 -4.49 -4.45 -8.20
N TYR A 338 -4.57 -3.12 -8.04
CA TYR A 338 -4.85 -2.20 -9.14
C TYR A 338 -3.77 -2.25 -10.23
N VAL A 339 -2.49 -2.22 -9.84
CA VAL A 339 -1.37 -2.18 -10.78
C VAL A 339 -1.24 -3.50 -11.54
N ARG A 340 -1.40 -4.65 -10.88
CA ARG A 340 -1.49 -5.97 -11.52
C ARG A 340 -2.56 -5.99 -12.61
N SER A 341 -3.77 -5.49 -12.32
CA SER A 341 -4.84 -5.37 -13.34
C SER A 341 -4.44 -4.47 -14.52
N ARG A 342 -3.64 -3.42 -14.28
CA ARG A 342 -3.16 -2.49 -15.33
C ARG A 342 -2.03 -3.07 -16.18
N ILE A 343 -1.12 -3.88 -15.62
CA ILE A 343 -0.06 -4.58 -16.36
C ILE A 343 -0.71 -5.60 -17.31
N LEU A 344 -1.57 -6.48 -16.77
CA LEU A 344 -2.39 -7.44 -17.51
C LEU A 344 -3.30 -6.79 -18.56
N GLY A 345 -3.70 -5.54 -18.34
CA GLY A 345 -4.58 -4.79 -19.24
C GLY A 345 -6.06 -5.20 -19.18
N ILE A 346 -6.47 -5.77 -18.04
CA ILE A 346 -7.83 -6.24 -17.72
C ILE A 346 -8.65 -5.17 -16.96
N PRO A 347 -9.98 -5.32 -16.84
CA PRO A 347 -10.78 -4.52 -15.90
C PRO A 347 -10.22 -4.61 -14.47
N TYR A 348 -10.37 -3.54 -13.70
CA TYR A 348 -10.08 -3.54 -12.27
C TYR A 348 -11.39 -3.86 -11.52
N GLU A 349 -11.40 -5.01 -10.86
CA GLU A 349 -12.53 -5.55 -10.10
C GLU A 349 -11.98 -5.87 -8.68
N PRO A 350 -11.92 -4.87 -7.78
CA PRO A 350 -11.28 -5.03 -6.49
C PRO A 350 -12.03 -5.99 -5.57
N ILE A 351 -11.30 -6.75 -4.76
CA ILE A 351 -11.88 -7.51 -3.65
C ILE A 351 -12.50 -6.58 -2.58
N ASP A 352 -13.48 -7.10 -1.84
CA ASP A 352 -14.00 -6.39 -0.67
C ASP A 352 -13.00 -6.53 0.48
N ARG A 353 -12.43 -5.39 0.89
CA ARG A 353 -11.47 -5.29 1.99
C ARG A 353 -12.09 -4.75 3.28
N THR A 354 -13.42 -4.69 3.37
CA THR A 354 -14.03 -4.50 4.69
C THR A 354 -13.68 -5.68 5.58
N ALA A 355 -13.12 -5.39 6.76
CA ALA A 355 -12.96 -6.40 7.79
C ALA A 355 -14.30 -7.10 7.98
N SER A 356 -14.33 -8.43 7.94
CA SER A 356 -15.58 -9.19 8.02
C SER A 356 -15.54 -10.19 9.17
N GLU A 357 -16.63 -10.23 9.92
CA GLU A 357 -16.84 -11.22 10.96
C GLU A 357 -17.59 -12.41 10.37
N GLY A 358 -16.95 -13.57 10.38
CA GLY A 358 -17.62 -14.85 10.14
C GLY A 358 -18.64 -15.11 11.24
N PHE A 359 -19.89 -15.40 10.85
CA PHE A 359 -20.98 -15.68 11.78
C PHE A 359 -21.71 -16.98 11.47
N THR A 360 -22.38 -17.52 12.47
CA THR A 360 -23.35 -18.60 12.33
C THR A 360 -24.48 -18.35 13.32
N GLU A 361 -25.71 -18.21 12.83
CA GLU A 361 -26.91 -18.00 13.64
C GLU A 361 -27.87 -19.16 13.42
N ILE A 362 -28.15 -19.94 14.47
CA ILE A 362 -29.21 -20.97 14.44
C ILE A 362 -30.55 -20.26 14.56
N ILE A 363 -31.34 -20.30 13.49
CA ILE A 363 -32.63 -19.61 13.39
C ILE A 363 -33.76 -20.49 13.95
N TRP A 364 -33.68 -21.81 13.72
CA TRP A 364 -34.66 -22.78 14.17
C TRP A 364 -33.97 -24.02 14.77
N ASP A 365 -34.17 -24.21 16.06
CA ASP A 365 -33.56 -25.26 16.89
C ASP A 365 -34.60 -26.23 17.49
N PHE A 366 -35.89 -25.94 17.28
CA PHE A 366 -37.05 -26.71 17.74
C PHE A 366 -37.07 -27.09 19.24
N ASN A 367 -36.23 -26.50 20.09
CA ASN A 367 -36.09 -26.85 21.51
C ASN A 367 -37.25 -26.36 22.39
N ASP A 368 -38.10 -25.47 21.86
CA ASP A 368 -39.31 -25.00 22.55
C ASP A 368 -40.50 -25.98 22.49
N GLY A 369 -40.35 -27.12 21.78
CA GLY A 369 -41.39 -28.13 21.62
C GLY A 369 -42.48 -27.76 20.61
N THR A 370 -42.26 -26.72 19.79
CA THR A 370 -43.16 -26.29 18.71
C THR A 370 -42.54 -26.55 17.33
N THR A 371 -43.31 -26.41 16.26
CA THR A 371 -42.76 -26.42 14.89
C THR A 371 -42.14 -25.07 14.49
N GLN A 372 -42.03 -24.10 15.41
CA GLN A 372 -41.49 -22.75 15.21
C GLN A 372 -42.03 -22.02 13.95
N GLY A 373 -43.30 -22.28 13.62
CA GLY A 373 -43.99 -21.68 12.48
C GLY A 373 -43.95 -22.49 11.19
N PHE A 374 -43.23 -23.63 11.15
CA PHE A 374 -43.23 -24.52 10.00
C PHE A 374 -44.55 -25.30 9.85
N GLY A 375 -45.03 -25.38 8.61
CA GLY A 375 -46.23 -26.13 8.22
C GLY A 375 -46.26 -26.45 6.72
N LEU A 376 -47.12 -27.40 6.34
CA LEU A 376 -47.30 -27.81 4.95
C LEU A 376 -48.06 -26.73 4.15
N ASN A 377 -47.54 -26.36 2.98
CA ASN A 377 -48.20 -25.39 2.11
C ASN A 377 -49.47 -25.99 1.49
N ALA A 378 -50.54 -25.19 1.43
CA ALA A 378 -51.83 -25.63 0.86
C ALA A 378 -51.76 -26.01 -0.63
N ASP A 379 -50.77 -25.51 -1.38
CA ASP A 379 -50.51 -25.81 -2.79
C ASP A 379 -49.46 -26.93 -3.01
N SER A 380 -49.01 -27.60 -1.94
CA SER A 380 -48.05 -28.69 -2.06
C SER A 380 -48.60 -29.84 -2.93
N PRO A 381 -47.79 -30.44 -3.83
CA PRO A 381 -48.24 -31.61 -4.60
C PRO A 381 -48.42 -32.86 -3.72
N VAL A 382 -47.78 -32.90 -2.55
CA VAL A 382 -47.89 -33.98 -1.57
C VAL A 382 -48.66 -33.48 -0.35
N GLN A 383 -49.91 -33.93 -0.20
CA GLN A 383 -50.88 -33.36 0.77
C GLN A 383 -51.05 -34.19 2.04
N GLU A 384 -50.59 -35.44 2.07
CA GLU A 384 -50.75 -36.36 3.22
C GLU A 384 -49.49 -36.36 4.12
N ILE A 385 -48.91 -35.19 4.36
CA ILE A 385 -47.75 -34.99 5.24
C ILE A 385 -48.20 -34.56 6.65
N SER A 386 -47.62 -35.18 7.68
CA SER A 386 -47.68 -34.69 9.05
C SER A 386 -46.42 -33.89 9.39
N VAL A 387 -46.59 -32.75 10.05
CA VAL A 387 -45.51 -31.88 10.53
C VAL A 387 -45.69 -31.70 12.04
N THR A 388 -44.71 -32.12 12.82
CA THR A 388 -44.79 -32.18 14.30
C THR A 388 -43.43 -31.90 14.93
N ASN A 389 -43.41 -31.39 16.16
CA ASN A 389 -42.19 -31.43 16.97
C ASN A 389 -42.13 -32.76 17.72
N GLU A 390 -41.04 -33.50 17.56
CA GLU A 390 -40.76 -34.74 18.29
C GLU A 390 -39.29 -34.74 18.73
N ASN A 391 -39.03 -35.03 20.01
CA ASN A 391 -37.68 -35.00 20.62
C ASN A 391 -36.88 -33.70 20.35
N ASN A 392 -37.53 -32.54 20.36
CA ASN A 392 -36.94 -31.24 20.03
C ASN A 392 -36.45 -31.13 18.57
N THR A 393 -37.04 -31.87 17.63
CA THR A 393 -36.75 -31.76 16.20
C THR A 393 -38.04 -31.58 15.40
N LEU A 394 -37.95 -31.01 14.20
CA LEU A 394 -39.08 -30.90 13.28
C LEU A 394 -39.25 -32.20 12.48
N GLN A 395 -40.12 -33.08 12.97
CA GLN A 395 -40.43 -34.34 12.30
C GLN A 395 -41.45 -34.15 11.18
N LEU A 396 -41.10 -34.68 10.00
CA LEU A 396 -41.96 -34.83 8.84
C LEU A 396 -42.32 -36.31 8.67
N SER A 397 -43.57 -36.64 8.34
CA SER A 397 -44.02 -38.03 8.14
C SER A 397 -45.04 -38.17 7.01
N GLY A 398 -45.05 -39.29 6.30
CA GLY A 398 -45.86 -39.52 5.09
C GLY A 398 -45.09 -39.28 3.78
N LEU A 399 -43.76 -39.25 3.85
CA LEU A 399 -42.86 -38.82 2.77
C LEU A 399 -42.76 -39.80 1.59
N ASN A 400 -43.36 -41.00 1.67
CA ASN A 400 -43.38 -41.98 0.58
C ASN A 400 -43.81 -41.43 -0.80
N ALA A 401 -44.66 -40.40 -0.84
CA ALA A 401 -45.12 -39.73 -2.06
C ALA A 401 -44.25 -38.52 -2.49
N SER A 402 -43.24 -38.17 -1.70
CA SER A 402 -42.28 -37.07 -1.90
C SER A 402 -40.90 -37.68 -2.18
N ASN A 403 -40.72 -38.16 -3.41
CA ASN A 403 -39.63 -39.08 -3.77
C ASN A 403 -38.92 -38.70 -5.09
N ASP A 404 -39.08 -37.46 -5.56
CA ASP A 404 -38.23 -36.96 -6.65
C ASP A 404 -36.88 -36.55 -6.05
N LEU A 405 -35.81 -37.17 -6.54
CA LEU A 405 -34.43 -36.95 -6.07
C LEU A 405 -33.61 -36.17 -7.10
N SER A 406 -34.23 -35.65 -8.15
CA SER A 406 -33.51 -34.90 -9.18
C SER A 406 -33.29 -33.45 -8.79
N GLU A 407 -32.11 -32.94 -9.12
CA GLU A 407 -31.72 -31.54 -8.92
C GLU A 407 -32.73 -30.53 -9.50
N GLY A 408 -33.43 -30.87 -10.59
CA GLY A 408 -34.30 -29.94 -11.33
C GLY A 408 -35.81 -30.08 -11.11
N ASN A 409 -36.30 -31.17 -10.51
CA ASN A 409 -37.74 -31.44 -10.37
C ASN A 409 -38.24 -31.48 -8.91
N TYR A 410 -37.51 -30.84 -8.00
CA TYR A 410 -37.92 -30.62 -6.60
C TYR A 410 -39.34 -30.04 -6.44
N TRP A 411 -39.86 -29.36 -7.49
CA TRP A 411 -41.25 -28.89 -7.59
C TRP A 411 -42.34 -29.96 -7.37
N ALA A 412 -42.02 -31.23 -7.62
CA ALA A 412 -42.90 -32.38 -7.45
C ALA A 412 -42.97 -32.90 -5.99
N ASN A 413 -42.02 -32.50 -5.15
CA ASN A 413 -41.95 -32.87 -3.74
C ASN A 413 -42.84 -31.99 -2.85
N LEU A 414 -42.95 -32.37 -1.57
CA LEU A 414 -43.64 -31.61 -0.53
C LEU A 414 -43.13 -30.17 -0.47
N ARG A 415 -43.96 -29.27 0.05
CA ARG A 415 -43.64 -27.84 0.23
C ARG A 415 -43.91 -27.48 1.67
N LEU A 416 -42.85 -27.22 2.42
CA LEU A 416 -42.87 -26.88 3.82
C LEU A 416 -42.46 -25.42 3.96
N SER A 417 -43.22 -24.59 4.66
CA SER A 417 -42.86 -23.17 4.86
C SER A 417 -42.94 -22.76 6.32
N ALA A 418 -42.07 -21.83 6.69
CA ALA A 418 -42.07 -21.15 7.98
C ALA A 418 -43.05 -19.95 8.03
N ASN A 419 -44.15 -19.97 7.26
CA ASN A 419 -45.02 -18.79 7.07
C ASN A 419 -45.52 -18.16 8.38
N GLU A 420 -45.72 -18.98 9.42
CA GLU A 420 -46.23 -18.56 10.72
C GLU A 420 -45.10 -18.31 11.74
N THR A 421 -43.84 -18.25 11.30
CA THR A 421 -42.68 -17.98 12.16
C THR A 421 -42.69 -16.56 12.71
N THR A 422 -42.23 -16.41 13.95
CA THR A 422 -41.90 -15.12 14.56
C THR A 422 -40.43 -14.74 14.42
N ALA A 423 -39.56 -15.67 13.97
CA ALA A 423 -38.14 -15.38 13.75
C ALA A 423 -37.98 -14.38 12.60
N ARG A 424 -37.11 -13.38 12.78
CA ARG A 424 -36.80 -12.33 11.80
C ARG A 424 -35.29 -12.05 11.81
N PRO A 425 -34.46 -13.04 11.43
CA PRO A 425 -33.02 -12.83 11.41
C PRO A 425 -32.64 -11.86 10.29
N ASP A 426 -31.67 -11.01 10.60
CA ASP A 426 -30.94 -10.25 9.59
C ASP A 426 -29.87 -11.19 9.01
N ILE A 427 -30.00 -11.54 7.74
CA ILE A 427 -29.10 -12.48 7.08
C ILE A 427 -28.10 -11.78 6.15
N PHE A 428 -27.89 -10.46 6.30
CA PHE A 428 -26.89 -9.73 5.52
C PHE A 428 -25.51 -10.39 5.66
N GLY A 429 -24.87 -10.67 4.54
CA GLY A 429 -23.59 -11.39 4.49
C GLY A 429 -23.66 -12.92 4.57
N ALA A 430 -24.80 -13.56 4.88
CA ALA A 430 -24.89 -15.02 4.90
C ALA A 430 -24.64 -15.63 3.50
N GLU A 431 -23.84 -16.69 3.43
CA GLU A 431 -23.41 -17.37 2.20
C GLU A 431 -24.16 -18.69 1.97
N GLU A 432 -24.63 -19.30 3.05
CA GLU A 432 -25.34 -20.57 3.05
C GLU A 432 -26.45 -20.64 4.12
N ILE A 433 -27.39 -21.56 3.90
CA ILE A 433 -28.30 -22.08 4.92
C ILE A 433 -27.88 -23.52 5.21
N THR A 434 -27.57 -23.84 6.46
CA THR A 434 -27.25 -25.19 6.92
C THR A 434 -28.40 -25.78 7.74
N MET A 435 -28.54 -27.10 7.76
CA MET A 435 -29.46 -27.81 8.65
C MET A 435 -29.00 -29.24 8.92
N ASP A 436 -29.29 -29.73 10.11
CA ASP A 436 -29.19 -31.14 10.45
C ASP A 436 -30.42 -31.90 9.91
N VAL A 437 -30.18 -33.02 9.23
CA VAL A 437 -31.22 -33.93 8.78
C VAL A 437 -31.00 -35.31 9.40
N LEU A 438 -31.99 -35.79 10.15
CA LEU A 438 -31.93 -37.06 10.87
C LEU A 438 -32.92 -38.10 10.31
N VAL A 439 -32.46 -39.35 10.22
CA VAL A 439 -33.19 -40.49 9.67
C VAL A 439 -32.93 -41.77 10.47
N SER A 440 -33.85 -42.74 10.43
CA SER A 440 -33.67 -44.02 11.11
C SER A 440 -32.76 -45.02 10.37
N GLU A 441 -32.65 -44.88 9.04
CA GLU A 441 -31.72 -45.64 8.20
C GLU A 441 -31.15 -44.67 7.14
N PRO A 442 -29.85 -44.72 6.81
CA PRO A 442 -29.25 -43.85 5.79
C PRO A 442 -29.95 -43.96 4.44
N THR A 443 -30.21 -42.81 3.82
CA THR A 443 -31.06 -42.68 2.62
C THR A 443 -30.56 -41.53 1.73
N THR A 444 -31.08 -41.43 0.51
CA THR A 444 -30.88 -40.25 -0.35
C THR A 444 -31.97 -39.21 -0.05
N ILE A 445 -31.59 -37.96 0.17
CA ILE A 445 -32.50 -36.83 0.39
C ILE A 445 -32.18 -35.71 -0.59
N SER A 446 -33.21 -35.04 -1.11
CA SER A 446 -33.10 -33.87 -1.98
C SER A 446 -33.81 -32.68 -1.35
N ILE A 447 -33.11 -31.56 -1.12
CA ILE A 447 -33.66 -30.34 -0.51
C ILE A 447 -33.34 -29.11 -1.38
N ALA A 448 -34.36 -28.32 -1.71
CA ALA A 448 -34.20 -26.96 -2.25
C ALA A 448 -34.90 -25.93 -1.34
N ALA A 449 -34.41 -24.69 -1.31
CA ALA A 449 -34.92 -23.64 -0.42
C ALA A 449 -35.21 -22.31 -1.13
N ILE A 450 -36.28 -21.64 -0.73
CA ILE A 450 -36.64 -20.25 -1.10
C ILE A 450 -36.84 -19.45 0.21
N PRO A 451 -35.80 -18.81 0.76
CA PRO A 451 -35.97 -17.73 1.74
C PRO A 451 -36.73 -16.53 1.11
N GLN A 452 -37.40 -15.73 1.95
CA GLN A 452 -38.19 -14.57 1.51
C GLN A 452 -38.06 -13.40 2.50
N SER A 453 -37.93 -12.17 2.00
CA SER A 453 -37.90 -10.91 2.77
C SER A 453 -39.13 -10.03 2.45
N ALA A 454 -39.10 -8.72 2.74
CA ALA A 454 -40.24 -7.83 2.45
C ALA A 454 -40.37 -7.49 0.95
N ASN A 455 -39.24 -7.35 0.25
CA ASN A 455 -39.16 -7.05 -1.19
C ASN A 455 -38.82 -8.30 -2.02
N HIS A 456 -38.01 -9.23 -1.49
CA HIS A 456 -37.64 -10.47 -2.19
C HIS A 456 -38.65 -11.58 -1.91
N GLY A 457 -39.69 -11.64 -2.74
CA GLY A 457 -40.79 -12.59 -2.64
C GLY A 457 -40.44 -14.02 -3.08
N TRP A 458 -40.52 -14.31 -4.39
CA TRP A 458 -40.35 -15.67 -4.91
C TRP A 458 -39.31 -15.70 -6.03
N ILE A 459 -38.18 -16.36 -5.76
CA ILE A 459 -37.09 -16.59 -6.71
C ILE A 459 -36.79 -18.10 -6.68
N ASN A 460 -36.75 -18.73 -7.86
CA ASN A 460 -36.61 -20.19 -7.96
C ASN A 460 -35.18 -20.65 -7.63
N PRO A 461 -35.00 -21.78 -6.90
CA PRO A 461 -33.71 -22.44 -6.74
C PRO A 461 -33.13 -22.85 -8.11
N ARG A 462 -31.81 -22.80 -8.28
CA ARG A 462 -31.15 -23.32 -9.50
C ARG A 462 -31.24 -24.84 -9.54
N HIS A 463 -30.98 -25.48 -8.40
CA HIS A 463 -31.06 -26.92 -8.19
C HIS A 463 -31.41 -27.24 -6.73
N ALA A 464 -31.81 -28.47 -6.47
CA ALA A 464 -31.85 -29.04 -5.13
C ALA A 464 -30.49 -29.63 -4.73
N VAL A 465 -30.11 -29.48 -3.47
CA VAL A 465 -28.96 -30.13 -2.86
C VAL A 465 -29.33 -31.57 -2.55
N ILE A 466 -28.47 -32.52 -2.93
CA ILE A 466 -28.67 -33.95 -2.70
C ILE A 466 -27.67 -34.44 -1.67
N VAL A 467 -28.17 -35.15 -0.66
CA VAL A 467 -27.35 -35.89 0.31
C VAL A 467 -27.57 -37.37 0.10
N THR A 468 -26.48 -38.15 0.06
CA THR A 468 -26.49 -39.61 -0.19
C THR A 468 -26.25 -40.42 1.08
N PRO A 469 -26.61 -41.73 1.11
CA PRO A 469 -26.55 -42.57 2.32
C PRO A 469 -25.17 -42.65 3.00
N ASP A 470 -24.09 -42.44 2.26
CA ASP A 470 -22.71 -42.46 2.76
C ASP A 470 -22.31 -41.20 3.55
N GLN A 471 -23.09 -40.12 3.46
CA GLN A 471 -22.89 -38.88 4.22
C GLN A 471 -23.60 -38.88 5.59
N PHE A 472 -24.26 -39.97 5.95
CA PHE A 472 -25.03 -40.11 7.19
C PHE A 472 -24.26 -40.83 8.30
N GLU A 473 -24.05 -40.15 9.43
CA GLU A 473 -23.33 -40.68 10.59
C GLU A 473 -24.27 -41.06 11.74
N LEU A 474 -24.10 -42.26 12.31
CA LEU A 474 -24.88 -42.73 13.46
C LEU A 474 -24.63 -41.86 14.70
N GLN A 475 -25.70 -41.29 15.26
CA GLN A 475 -25.58 -40.39 16.40
C GLN A 475 -25.40 -41.15 17.71
N GLY A 476 -24.37 -40.78 18.47
CA GLY A 476 -23.96 -41.48 19.69
C GLY A 476 -25.03 -41.47 20.78
N GLY A 477 -25.75 -42.59 20.94
CA GLY A 477 -26.79 -42.74 21.96
C GLY A 477 -28.23 -42.65 21.46
N SER A 478 -28.45 -42.54 20.16
CA SER A 478 -29.77 -42.72 19.53
C SER A 478 -29.73 -43.79 18.43
N ASP A 479 -30.89 -44.20 17.94
CA ASP A 479 -31.04 -45.07 16.76
C ASP A 479 -31.17 -44.25 15.46
N LEU A 480 -30.67 -43.01 15.43
CA LEU A 480 -30.77 -42.08 14.30
C LEU A 480 -29.40 -41.80 13.69
N TYR A 481 -29.39 -41.60 12.37
CA TYR A 481 -28.26 -41.13 11.60
C TYR A 481 -28.48 -39.67 11.21
N LYS A 482 -27.42 -38.86 11.20
CA LYS A 482 -27.46 -37.43 10.86
C LYS A 482 -26.56 -37.14 9.66
N ALA A 483 -27.03 -36.28 8.78
CA ALA A 483 -26.21 -35.60 7.78
C ALA A 483 -26.48 -34.09 7.85
N ILE A 484 -25.51 -33.28 7.42
CA ILE A 484 -25.67 -31.83 7.30
C ILE A 484 -25.98 -31.51 5.83
N VAL A 485 -27.05 -30.76 5.60
CA VAL A 485 -27.36 -30.15 4.29
C VAL A 485 -26.90 -28.70 4.32
N SER A 486 -26.06 -28.29 3.38
CA SER A 486 -25.74 -26.87 3.11
C SER A 486 -26.37 -26.45 1.79
N ILE A 487 -27.03 -25.29 1.77
CA ILE A 487 -27.66 -24.67 0.59
C ILE A 487 -27.03 -23.30 0.39
N SER A 488 -26.15 -23.18 -0.60
CA SER A 488 -25.43 -21.95 -0.93
C SER A 488 -26.29 -20.92 -1.69
N ARG A 489 -25.78 -19.68 -1.78
CA ARG A 489 -26.30 -18.63 -2.71
C ARG A 489 -26.46 -19.13 -4.15
N GLU A 490 -25.56 -20.00 -4.64
CA GLU A 490 -25.68 -20.55 -6.00
C GLU A 490 -26.89 -21.47 -6.14
N ALA A 491 -27.10 -22.38 -5.18
CA ALA A 491 -28.25 -23.28 -5.17
C ALA A 491 -29.57 -22.50 -5.02
N SER A 492 -29.59 -21.46 -4.17
CA SER A 492 -30.74 -20.59 -3.94
C SER A 492 -30.45 -19.11 -4.25
N PRO A 493 -30.80 -18.63 -5.47
CA PRO A 493 -30.70 -17.21 -5.82
C PRO A 493 -31.62 -16.30 -4.99
N ALA A 494 -32.59 -16.88 -4.26
CA ALA A 494 -33.37 -16.15 -3.26
C ALA A 494 -32.50 -15.77 -2.04
N LEU A 495 -31.59 -16.66 -1.63
CA LEU A 495 -30.61 -16.37 -0.58
C LEU A 495 -29.63 -15.29 -1.06
N GLU A 496 -29.10 -15.43 -2.28
CA GLU A 496 -28.23 -14.42 -2.91
C GLU A 496 -28.88 -13.02 -2.85
N ALA A 497 -30.12 -12.87 -3.33
CA ALA A 497 -30.82 -11.59 -3.39
C ALA A 497 -31.02 -10.91 -2.02
N ILE A 498 -31.36 -11.67 -0.97
CA ILE A 498 -31.60 -11.13 0.38
C ILE A 498 -30.28 -10.80 1.09
N THR A 499 -29.28 -11.69 0.97
CA THR A 499 -28.03 -11.60 1.74
C THR A 499 -27.10 -10.48 1.26
N THR A 500 -27.31 -9.95 0.04
CA THR A 500 -26.60 -8.78 -0.50
C THR A 500 -27.39 -7.46 -0.41
N ASP A 501 -28.65 -7.47 0.05
CA ASP A 501 -29.51 -6.29 0.10
C ASP A 501 -29.49 -5.64 1.50
N ALA A 502 -28.66 -4.62 1.67
CA ALA A 502 -28.49 -3.91 2.94
C ALA A 502 -29.75 -3.18 3.44
N ASP A 503 -30.77 -2.97 2.60
CA ASP A 503 -32.04 -2.33 2.96
C ASP A 503 -33.17 -3.34 3.24
N ASP A 504 -33.02 -4.63 2.89
CA ASP A 504 -34.04 -5.69 3.05
C ASP A 504 -33.48 -7.11 3.31
N SER A 505 -32.41 -7.18 4.11
CA SER A 505 -31.76 -8.43 4.52
C SER A 505 -32.51 -9.25 5.58
N VAL A 506 -33.64 -8.75 6.09
CA VAL A 506 -34.40 -9.40 7.18
C VAL A 506 -35.30 -10.51 6.63
N MET A 507 -34.90 -11.76 6.83
CA MET A 507 -35.68 -12.91 6.39
C MET A 507 -36.99 -13.02 7.17
N SER A 508 -38.10 -13.15 6.45
CA SER A 508 -39.46 -13.22 6.97
C SER A 508 -40.08 -14.62 6.90
N ASN A 509 -39.58 -15.46 6.00
CA ASN A 509 -40.04 -16.82 5.76
C ASN A 509 -38.96 -17.63 5.02
N ILE A 510 -39.09 -18.97 5.03
CA ILE A 510 -38.37 -19.88 4.16
C ILE A 510 -39.28 -21.01 3.70
N ILE A 511 -39.14 -21.45 2.44
CA ILE A 511 -39.90 -22.55 1.84
C ILE A 511 -38.93 -23.65 1.40
N PHE A 512 -39.08 -24.85 1.94
CA PHE A 512 -38.32 -26.05 1.56
C PHE A 512 -39.13 -26.99 0.65
N PHE A 513 -38.42 -27.58 -0.31
CA PHE A 513 -38.90 -28.66 -1.19
C PHE A 513 -38.09 -29.92 -0.87
N ILE A 514 -38.72 -30.97 -0.34
CA ILE A 514 -37.99 -32.10 0.29
C ILE A 514 -38.42 -33.45 -0.29
N GLY A 515 -37.50 -34.13 -1.00
CA GLY A 515 -37.67 -35.49 -1.54
C GLY A 515 -36.81 -36.51 -0.80
N THR A 516 -37.25 -37.78 -0.73
CA THR A 516 -36.57 -38.86 0.01
C THR A 516 -36.60 -40.21 -0.71
N GLU A 517 -35.57 -41.04 -0.51
CA GLU A 517 -35.48 -42.40 -1.05
C GLU A 517 -35.96 -43.45 -0.03
N ASN A 518 -37.25 -43.79 -0.08
CA ASN A 518 -37.89 -44.80 0.78
C ASN A 518 -37.92 -44.48 2.29
N ALA A 519 -37.58 -43.26 2.71
CA ALA A 519 -37.70 -42.81 4.10
C ALA A 519 -39.04 -42.08 4.32
N ASP A 520 -40.02 -42.77 4.91
CA ASP A 520 -41.36 -42.17 5.17
C ASP A 520 -41.35 -41.09 6.26
N VAL A 521 -40.28 -41.05 7.08
CA VAL A 521 -40.08 -40.11 8.19
C VAL A 521 -38.66 -39.57 8.16
N ILE A 522 -38.52 -38.24 8.28
CA ILE A 522 -37.25 -37.56 8.56
C ILE A 522 -37.47 -36.52 9.67
N GLN A 523 -36.39 -36.07 10.29
CA GLN A 523 -36.37 -34.97 11.25
C GLN A 523 -35.40 -33.89 10.77
N LEU A 524 -35.77 -32.62 10.92
CA LEU A 524 -34.90 -31.47 10.67
C LEU A 524 -34.57 -30.79 12.01
N ASP A 525 -33.33 -30.33 12.16
CA ASP A 525 -32.86 -29.61 13.34
C ASP A 525 -31.77 -28.58 12.98
N ASN A 526 -31.45 -27.67 13.90
CA ASN A 526 -30.37 -26.67 13.80
C ASN A 526 -30.32 -25.95 12.44
N ILE A 527 -31.47 -25.46 11.96
CA ILE A 527 -31.51 -24.71 10.70
C ILE A 527 -30.87 -23.34 10.95
N ALA A 528 -29.70 -23.13 10.37
CA ALA A 528 -28.83 -21.99 10.61
C ALA A 528 -28.49 -21.25 9.31
N VAL A 529 -28.02 -20.01 9.46
CA VAL A 529 -27.38 -19.22 8.42
C VAL A 529 -25.93 -18.97 8.82
N SER A 530 -25.02 -19.10 7.86
CA SER A 530 -23.58 -18.87 8.04
C SER A 530 -23.01 -18.06 6.88
N GLY A 531 -21.98 -17.26 7.15
CA GLY A 531 -21.28 -16.43 6.16
C GLY A 531 -20.49 -15.32 6.81
N ASN A 532 -20.08 -14.33 6.01
CA ASN A 532 -19.24 -13.21 6.45
C ASN A 532 -19.99 -11.88 6.29
N ARG A 533 -19.98 -11.03 7.32
CA ARG A 533 -20.58 -9.69 7.28
C ARG A 533 -19.58 -8.62 7.70
N ALA A 534 -19.72 -7.41 7.16
CA ALA A 534 -18.84 -6.29 7.49
C ALA A 534 -18.79 -6.05 9.01
N ALA A 535 -17.60 -6.22 9.59
CA ALA A 535 -17.26 -5.78 10.92
C ALA A 535 -17.31 -4.25 10.94
N VAL A 536 -18.10 -3.68 11.85
CA VAL A 536 -18.05 -2.24 12.09
C VAL A 536 -16.74 -1.98 12.84
N GLU A 537 -15.75 -1.38 12.17
CA GLU A 537 -14.52 -0.93 12.85
C GLU A 537 -14.92 -0.14 14.10
N ALA A 538 -14.59 -0.68 15.27
CA ALA A 538 -14.91 -0.03 16.52
C ALA A 538 -14.16 1.31 16.57
N PRO A 539 -14.82 2.43 16.90
CA PRO A 539 -14.12 3.70 17.06
C PRO A 539 -13.07 3.54 18.15
N ILE A 540 -11.85 4.05 17.92
CA ILE A 540 -10.75 3.95 18.90
C ILE A 540 -11.21 4.54 20.25
N VAL A 541 -11.41 3.68 21.25
CA VAL A 541 -11.88 4.07 22.59
C VAL A 541 -10.68 4.17 23.52
N HIS A 542 -10.23 5.39 23.78
CA HIS A 542 -9.29 5.61 24.89
C HIS A 542 -10.00 5.44 26.24
N ALA A 543 -9.25 5.05 27.27
CA ALA A 543 -9.68 5.18 28.66
C ALA A 543 -10.02 6.64 29.02
N ASP A 544 -10.72 6.86 30.13
CA ASP A 544 -11.09 8.19 30.59
C ASP A 544 -9.85 9.09 30.72
N LEU A 545 -9.92 10.32 30.18
CA LEU A 545 -8.77 11.24 30.16
C LEU A 545 -8.30 11.62 31.57
N GLY A 546 -9.22 11.71 32.53
CA GLY A 546 -8.94 12.20 33.88
C GLY A 546 -8.55 13.68 33.91
N THR A 547 -7.80 14.06 34.94
CA THR A 547 -7.22 15.41 35.12
C THR A 547 -5.69 15.31 35.01
N PRO A 548 -4.99 16.25 34.35
CA PRO A 548 -3.53 16.34 34.37
C PRO A 548 -2.96 16.20 35.79
N THR A 549 -2.19 15.14 36.04
CA THR A 549 -1.66 14.80 37.36
C THR A 549 -0.19 14.41 37.27
N LEU A 550 0.64 15.03 38.11
CA LEU A 550 2.06 14.69 38.28
C LEU A 550 2.38 14.62 39.80
N PRO A 551 2.99 13.55 40.33
CA PRO A 551 3.40 12.34 39.61
C PRO A 551 2.21 11.60 38.98
N SER A 552 2.46 10.89 37.88
CA SER A 552 1.45 10.04 37.23
C SER A 552 1.66 8.59 37.65
N ASP A 553 0.65 8.02 38.31
CA ASP A 553 0.62 6.65 38.85
C ASP A 553 -0.55 5.81 38.28
N PHE A 554 -1.44 6.42 37.50
CA PHE A 554 -2.61 5.83 36.81
C PHE A 554 -3.61 5.01 37.67
N GLU A 555 -3.36 4.80 38.96
CA GLU A 555 -4.13 4.04 39.96
C GLU A 555 -5.60 4.47 40.13
N ASN A 556 -5.97 5.64 39.60
CA ASN A 556 -7.35 6.11 39.56
C ASN A 556 -8.16 5.58 38.36
N GLY A 557 -7.55 4.72 37.52
CA GLY A 557 -8.18 4.13 36.33
C GLY A 557 -8.36 5.10 35.16
N THR A 558 -7.68 6.26 35.20
CA THR A 558 -7.74 7.28 34.13
C THR A 558 -6.34 7.56 33.59
N ARG A 559 -6.27 8.12 32.38
CA ARG A 559 -5.01 8.55 31.75
C ARG A 559 -4.37 9.76 32.39
N GLN A 560 -4.92 10.32 33.48
CA GLN A 560 -4.31 11.42 34.23
C GLN A 560 -3.83 12.62 33.37
N GLY A 561 -4.55 12.93 32.29
CA GLY A 561 -4.25 13.98 31.33
C GLY A 561 -3.37 13.59 30.13
N TRP A 562 -2.85 12.37 30.08
CA TRP A 562 -2.00 11.90 28.98
C TRP A 562 -2.80 11.65 27.69
N THR A 563 -2.27 12.12 26.56
CA THR A 563 -2.85 12.07 25.22
C THR A 563 -1.78 11.84 24.16
N TRP A 564 -2.15 11.33 22.99
CA TRP A 564 -1.30 11.46 21.79
C TRP A 564 -1.08 12.94 21.45
N HIS A 565 0.17 13.30 21.18
CA HIS A 565 0.47 14.58 20.57
C HIS A 565 -0.12 14.66 19.15
N GLY A 566 -0.52 15.86 18.70
CA GLY A 566 -1.16 16.03 17.40
C GLY A 566 -0.32 15.54 16.21
N GLY A 567 1.01 15.67 16.33
CA GLY A 567 2.01 15.17 15.39
C GLY A 567 2.61 13.80 15.74
N SER A 568 1.99 13.02 16.62
CA SER A 568 2.36 11.61 16.83
C SER A 568 2.14 10.80 15.54
N GLY A 569 3.10 9.95 15.17
CA GLY A 569 2.93 8.95 14.11
C GLY A 569 1.96 7.83 14.51
N VAL A 570 1.63 7.75 15.80
CA VAL A 570 0.80 6.69 16.41
C VAL A 570 -0.42 7.30 17.08
N LYS A 571 -1.59 6.74 16.79
CA LYS A 571 -2.89 7.20 17.32
C LYS A 571 -3.81 6.03 17.68
N THR A 572 -3.22 4.91 18.11
CA THR A 572 -3.91 3.72 18.63
C THR A 572 -4.66 4.03 19.93
N GLU A 573 -5.38 3.06 20.49
CA GLU A 573 -6.02 3.28 21.79
C GLU A 573 -5.00 3.60 22.89
N LEU A 574 -5.46 4.35 23.90
CA LEU A 574 -4.68 4.63 25.11
C LEU A 574 -5.52 4.08 26.25
N THR A 575 -5.15 2.90 26.74
CA THR A 575 -5.88 2.19 27.79
C THR A 575 -5.13 2.25 29.11
N ILE A 576 -5.76 1.81 30.20
CA ILE A 576 -5.11 1.59 31.49
C ILE A 576 -5.17 0.08 31.74
N GLN A 577 -4.00 -0.53 31.93
CA GLN A 577 -3.86 -1.97 32.17
C GLN A 577 -2.88 -2.21 33.33
N GLU A 578 -2.91 -3.41 33.92
CA GLU A 578 -1.96 -3.78 34.98
C GLU A 578 -0.61 -4.16 34.37
N ALA A 579 0.47 -3.60 34.90
CA ALA A 579 1.86 -3.96 34.61
C ALA A 579 2.63 -4.03 35.94
N ASN A 580 3.30 -5.14 36.22
CA ASN A 580 4.08 -5.36 37.45
C ASN A 580 3.25 -5.14 38.76
N GLY A 581 1.93 -5.36 38.70
CA GLY A 581 1.01 -5.14 39.82
C GLY A 581 0.64 -3.67 40.11
N SER A 582 0.90 -2.75 39.17
CA SER A 582 0.50 -1.34 39.17
C SER A 582 -0.35 -1.04 37.93
N ASN A 583 -1.22 -0.03 37.95
CA ASN A 583 -1.89 0.43 36.73
C ASN A 583 -0.94 1.30 35.89
N ALA A 584 -0.89 1.08 34.57
CA ALA A 584 -0.03 1.81 33.66
C ALA A 584 -0.79 2.32 32.44
N LEU A 585 -0.36 3.48 31.90
CA LEU A 585 -0.84 3.98 30.61
C LEU A 585 -0.31 3.07 29.51
N THR A 586 -1.21 2.43 28.78
CA THR A 586 -0.88 1.35 27.84
C THR A 586 -1.26 1.73 26.42
N TRP A 587 -0.40 1.39 25.46
CA TRP A 587 -0.69 1.44 24.03
C TRP A 587 0.06 0.33 23.30
N GLU A 588 -0.34 0.06 22.07
CA GLU A 588 0.34 -0.88 21.18
C GLU A 588 0.82 -0.16 19.92
N TYR A 589 1.95 -0.62 19.37
CA TYR A 589 2.60 -0.02 18.21
C TYR A 589 3.64 -0.96 17.56
N ALA A 590 3.94 -0.71 16.28
CA ALA A 590 5.07 -1.29 15.57
C ALA A 590 5.79 -0.26 14.70
N TYR A 591 7.12 -0.27 14.71
CA TYR A 591 7.91 0.56 13.79
C TYR A 591 7.71 0.12 12.34
N PRO A 592 7.75 1.06 11.38
CA PRO A 592 7.66 0.73 9.96
C PRO A 592 8.90 -0.04 9.50
N GLU A 593 8.71 -0.94 8.54
CA GLU A 593 9.79 -1.84 8.09
C GLU A 593 10.81 -1.10 7.20
N VAL A 594 10.39 -0.23 6.26
CA VAL A 594 11.29 0.82 5.73
C VAL A 594 11.45 1.91 6.78
N LYS A 595 12.71 2.23 7.06
CA LYS A 595 13.11 3.35 7.92
C LYS A 595 13.01 4.68 7.17
N ARG A 596 12.29 5.64 7.74
CA ARG A 596 12.20 7.01 7.20
C ARG A 596 13.45 7.79 7.59
N SER A 597 13.92 8.67 6.71
CA SER A 597 15.01 9.61 7.01
C SER A 597 14.69 10.59 8.15
N ASP A 598 13.40 10.92 8.34
CA ASP A 598 12.89 11.53 9.57
C ASP A 598 12.32 10.46 10.52
N TYR A 599 13.15 9.97 11.43
CA TYR A 599 12.77 9.01 12.48
C TYR A 599 11.67 9.52 13.43
N TRP A 600 11.42 10.83 13.49
CA TRP A 600 10.35 11.38 14.32
C TRP A 600 8.98 11.26 13.64
N ALA A 601 8.92 11.12 12.31
CA ALA A 601 7.66 11.09 11.56
C ALA A 601 6.79 9.85 11.87
N SER A 602 7.41 8.71 12.21
CA SER A 602 6.74 7.47 12.62
C SER A 602 6.57 7.34 14.13
N ALA A 603 7.40 8.03 14.93
CA ALA A 603 7.48 7.84 16.38
C ALA A 603 6.13 8.02 17.13
N PRO A 604 5.79 7.12 18.08
CA PRO A 604 4.81 7.40 19.12
C PRO A 604 5.23 8.65 19.90
N ARG A 605 4.29 9.57 20.09
CA ARG A 605 4.50 10.80 20.87
C ARG A 605 3.38 11.00 21.88
N ILE A 606 3.67 10.69 23.14
CA ILE A 606 2.72 10.83 24.25
C ILE A 606 3.00 12.14 24.99
N MET A 607 1.95 12.90 25.24
CA MET A 607 1.98 14.24 25.81
C MET A 607 1.08 14.32 27.03
N LEU A 608 1.60 14.91 28.10
CA LEU A 608 0.84 15.37 29.25
C LEU A 608 0.76 16.89 29.21
N GLY A 609 -0.41 17.42 28.83
CA GLY A 609 -0.65 18.86 28.68
C GLY A 609 -1.34 19.50 29.89
N GLY A 610 -1.04 20.78 30.15
CA GLY A 610 -1.73 21.57 31.17
C GLY A 610 -1.43 21.20 32.63
N ILE A 611 -0.23 20.68 32.94
CA ILE A 611 0.19 20.30 34.30
C ILE A 611 0.40 21.49 35.26
N GLU A 612 0.82 22.65 34.74
CA GLU A 612 1.19 23.86 35.51
C GLU A 612 2.19 23.59 36.68
N ALA A 613 2.99 22.53 36.58
CA ALA A 613 3.91 22.10 37.63
C ALA A 613 5.25 22.88 37.60
N THR A 614 6.06 22.72 38.64
CA THR A 614 7.47 23.18 38.68
C THR A 614 8.33 22.02 39.14
N ARG A 615 9.58 21.91 38.65
CA ARG A 615 10.48 20.82 39.07
C ARG A 615 11.01 20.98 40.50
N GLY A 616 10.94 22.18 41.08
CA GLY A 616 11.49 22.46 42.41
C GLY A 616 12.97 22.08 42.50
N GLU A 617 13.38 21.55 43.66
CA GLU A 617 14.77 21.13 43.91
C GLU A 617 15.09 19.72 43.33
N PHE A 618 14.23 19.17 42.47
CA PHE A 618 14.48 17.89 41.80
C PHE A 618 15.31 18.08 40.54
N ASN A 619 16.35 17.26 40.41
CA ASN A 619 17.28 17.28 39.28
C ASN A 619 16.94 16.28 38.18
N TYR A 620 16.04 15.33 38.44
CA TYR A 620 15.71 14.28 37.48
C TYR A 620 14.21 14.18 37.25
N LEU A 621 13.83 13.79 36.03
CA LEU A 621 12.55 13.17 35.73
C LEU A 621 12.80 11.66 35.59
N ALA A 622 11.98 10.85 36.24
CA ALA A 622 12.05 9.39 36.16
C ALA A 622 10.66 8.79 35.90
N TYR A 623 10.60 7.63 35.24
CA TYR A 623 9.40 6.83 35.07
C TYR A 623 9.74 5.36 34.80
N ASP A 624 8.79 4.47 35.03
CA ASP A 624 8.91 3.07 34.64
C ASP A 624 8.33 2.90 33.24
N LEU A 625 9.11 2.30 32.35
CA LEU A 625 8.66 1.80 31.06
C LEU A 625 8.69 0.28 31.10
N TYR A 626 7.58 -0.35 30.73
CA TYR A 626 7.53 -1.78 30.48
C TYR A 626 7.22 -2.03 29.00
N ILE A 627 7.83 -3.07 28.42
CA ILE A 627 7.53 -3.51 27.05
C ILE A 627 7.24 -5.01 27.00
N ASP A 628 6.26 -5.36 26.17
CA ASP A 628 5.80 -6.72 25.87
C ASP A 628 5.91 -6.92 24.34
N PRO A 629 7.08 -7.38 23.86
CA PRO A 629 7.38 -7.43 22.44
C PRO A 629 6.78 -8.67 21.75
N ILE A 630 6.14 -8.44 20.61
CA ILE A 630 5.83 -9.46 19.60
C ILE A 630 7.07 -9.69 18.71
N ARG A 631 7.78 -8.61 18.38
CA ARG A 631 9.03 -8.58 17.60
C ARG A 631 9.93 -7.51 18.20
N ALA A 632 11.21 -7.81 18.43
CA ALA A 632 12.20 -6.91 19.06
C ALA A 632 13.62 -7.53 19.00
N THR A 633 14.14 -7.78 17.79
CA THR A 633 15.41 -8.47 17.57
C THR A 633 16.53 -7.59 17.02
N GLU A 634 16.21 -6.42 16.46
CA GLU A 634 17.18 -5.54 15.79
C GLU A 634 17.02 -4.07 16.18
N GLY A 635 18.12 -3.32 16.16
CA GLY A 635 18.16 -1.88 16.42
C GLY A 635 17.80 -1.49 17.85
N SER A 636 17.42 -0.22 18.04
CA SER A 636 17.13 0.33 19.37
C SER A 636 15.84 1.16 19.45
N ILE A 637 15.25 1.23 20.64
CA ILE A 637 14.16 2.18 20.96
C ILE A 637 14.79 3.41 21.60
N ARG A 638 14.63 4.59 20.98
CA ARG A 638 15.36 5.81 21.36
C ARG A 638 14.43 6.89 21.90
N ILE A 639 14.33 6.99 23.22
CA ILE A 639 13.37 7.87 23.88
C ILE A 639 13.95 9.27 24.07
N ASN A 640 13.30 10.23 23.43
CA ASN A 640 13.57 11.66 23.53
C ASN A 640 12.53 12.33 24.44
N PHE A 641 12.94 13.40 25.12
CA PHE A 641 12.10 14.08 26.10
C PHE A 641 12.16 15.62 25.94
N ALA A 642 10.98 16.25 25.98
CA ALA A 642 10.83 17.70 25.89
C ALA A 642 9.75 18.24 26.84
N MET A 643 9.86 19.53 27.19
CA MET A 643 8.90 20.27 28.00
C MET A 643 8.58 21.63 27.39
N ALA A 644 7.39 22.16 27.69
CA ALA A 644 6.92 23.46 27.21
C ALA A 644 6.74 24.48 28.36
N PRO A 645 7.77 25.29 28.71
CA PRO A 645 7.61 26.42 29.62
C PRO A 645 6.87 27.60 28.95
N PRO A 646 5.74 28.10 29.50
CA PRO A 646 5.05 29.29 28.96
C PRO A 646 5.94 30.53 28.85
N ALA A 647 6.95 30.64 29.72
CA ALA A 647 7.90 31.74 29.75
C ALA A 647 8.92 31.72 28.59
N HIS A 648 9.07 30.59 27.89
CA HIS A 648 9.97 30.46 26.73
C HIS A 648 9.21 30.56 25.42
N GLY A 649 7.98 30.03 25.35
CA GLY A 649 7.13 30.11 24.15
C GLY A 649 7.48 29.11 23.05
N PHE A 650 8.40 28.19 23.33
CA PHE A 650 8.80 27.05 22.51
C PHE A 650 9.20 25.88 23.42
N TRP A 651 9.40 24.70 22.85
CA TRP A 651 9.81 23.50 23.58
C TRP A 651 11.28 23.56 23.98
N ALA A 652 11.58 23.17 25.21
CA ALA A 652 12.91 22.92 25.73
C ALA A 652 13.14 21.40 25.73
N GLN A 653 14.19 20.93 25.07
CA GLN A 653 14.46 19.49 24.86
C GLN A 653 15.68 19.06 25.67
N SER A 654 15.67 17.82 26.18
CA SER A 654 16.86 17.19 26.75
C SER A 654 17.93 17.00 25.67
N SER A 655 19.20 17.19 26.03
CA SER A 655 20.31 16.71 25.19
C SER A 655 20.60 15.22 25.38
N GLU A 656 19.94 14.57 26.34
CA GLU A 656 20.02 13.11 26.56
C GLU A 656 18.93 12.38 25.79
N VAL A 657 19.29 11.20 25.31
CA VAL A 657 18.37 10.20 24.73
C VAL A 657 18.54 8.95 25.59
N PHE A 658 17.43 8.37 26.06
CA PHE A 658 17.46 7.05 26.68
C PHE A 658 17.33 6.00 25.58
N GLU A 659 18.17 4.97 25.60
CA GLU A 659 18.27 4.00 24.50
C GLU A 659 18.13 2.58 25.05
N ILE A 660 17.22 1.81 24.43
CA ILE A 660 17.02 0.39 24.72
C ILE A 660 17.55 -0.37 23.51
N ASP A 661 18.67 -1.06 23.67
CA ASP A 661 19.22 -1.97 22.66
C ASP A 661 18.43 -3.28 22.63
N LEU A 662 17.82 -3.61 21.49
CA LEU A 662 16.93 -4.76 21.38
C LEU A 662 17.66 -6.10 21.20
N PRO A 663 18.80 -6.18 20.49
CA PRO A 663 19.67 -7.37 20.51
C PRO A 663 20.05 -7.81 21.94
N SER A 664 20.18 -6.88 22.88
CA SER A 664 20.52 -7.14 24.29
C SER A 664 19.29 -7.26 25.21
N LEU A 665 18.07 -7.32 24.67
CA LEU A 665 16.83 -7.25 25.45
C LEU A 665 16.68 -8.41 26.47
N GLU A 666 17.21 -9.60 26.16
CA GLU A 666 17.20 -10.75 27.09
C GLU A 666 17.97 -10.49 28.39
N GLU A 667 18.86 -9.49 28.44
CA GLU A 667 19.62 -9.11 29.63
C GLU A 667 18.85 -8.14 30.54
N ALA A 668 17.78 -7.51 30.04
CA ALA A 668 16.97 -6.56 30.81
C ALA A 668 16.16 -7.23 31.92
N THR A 669 15.81 -6.46 32.96
CA THR A 669 15.06 -7.01 34.10
C THR A 669 13.63 -7.36 33.67
N GLN A 670 13.24 -8.62 33.83
CA GLN A 670 11.86 -9.05 33.63
C GLN A 670 11.06 -9.00 34.93
N THR A 671 9.80 -8.55 34.82
CA THR A 671 8.82 -8.55 35.90
C THR A 671 8.20 -9.93 36.11
N ALA A 672 7.42 -10.13 37.18
CA ALA A 672 6.82 -11.44 37.50
C ALA A 672 5.73 -11.87 36.50
N ASP A 673 5.17 -10.91 35.77
CA ASP A 673 4.22 -11.05 34.66
C ASP A 673 4.90 -11.14 33.28
N GLY A 674 6.23 -11.10 33.22
CA GLY A 674 7.01 -11.36 31.99
C GLY A 674 7.34 -10.14 31.13
N LEU A 675 7.06 -8.93 31.63
CA LEU A 675 7.36 -7.68 30.92
C LEU A 675 8.83 -7.30 31.12
N TYR A 676 9.48 -6.77 30.08
CA TYR A 676 10.81 -6.16 30.24
C TYR A 676 10.68 -4.76 30.84
N HIS A 677 11.42 -4.48 31.92
CA HIS A 677 11.33 -3.24 32.71
C HIS A 677 12.58 -2.36 32.55
N PHE A 678 12.35 -1.06 32.39
CA PHE A 678 13.36 -0.02 32.32
C PHE A 678 12.94 1.18 33.21
N GLU A 679 13.77 1.58 34.18
CA GLU A 679 13.62 2.88 34.85
C GLU A 679 14.28 3.96 33.97
N VAL A 680 13.46 4.71 33.23
CA VAL A 680 13.91 5.76 32.32
C VAL A 680 14.16 7.04 33.11
N VAL A 681 15.35 7.63 32.98
CA VAL A 681 15.79 8.82 33.73
C VAL A 681 16.36 9.89 32.81
N PHE A 682 16.00 11.15 33.04
CA PHE A 682 16.56 12.33 32.37
C PHE A 682 17.05 13.39 33.37
N ASP A 683 18.25 13.94 33.18
CA ASP A 683 18.78 15.07 33.96
C ASP A 683 18.13 16.39 33.50
N MET A 684 17.30 16.97 34.37
CA MET A 684 16.59 18.22 34.16
C MET A 684 17.52 19.43 33.96
N ASN A 685 18.81 19.30 34.28
CA ASN A 685 19.82 20.33 34.07
C ASN A 685 20.48 20.25 32.67
N LYS A 686 20.28 19.15 31.93
CA LYS A 686 20.72 18.96 30.53
C LYS A 686 19.64 19.33 29.49
N ILE A 687 18.52 19.90 29.95
CA ILE A 687 17.50 20.47 29.07
C ILE A 687 17.92 21.84 28.54
N SER A 688 17.73 22.07 27.24
CA SER A 688 18.03 23.33 26.56
C SER A 688 16.75 23.95 25.98
N PRO A 689 16.40 25.21 26.32
CA PRO A 689 17.04 26.07 27.32
C PRO A 689 16.89 25.54 28.76
N VAL A 690 17.85 25.90 29.61
CA VAL A 690 17.90 25.46 31.01
C VAL A 690 16.65 25.87 31.79
N ILE A 691 15.99 24.88 32.39
CA ILE A 691 14.79 25.05 33.20
C ILE A 691 15.18 25.30 34.67
N ALA A 692 14.84 26.48 35.20
CA ALA A 692 15.05 26.79 36.62
C ALA A 692 14.02 26.08 37.52
N SER A 693 14.35 25.89 38.80
CA SER A 693 13.53 25.13 39.77
C SER A 693 12.08 25.65 39.92
N ASP A 694 11.89 26.97 39.81
CA ASP A 694 10.60 27.67 39.90
C ASP A 694 9.93 27.92 38.54
N THR A 695 10.50 27.43 37.44
CA THR A 695 9.93 27.58 36.09
C THR A 695 8.66 26.75 35.97
N ILE A 696 7.54 27.40 35.64
CA ILE A 696 6.27 26.72 35.35
C ILE A 696 6.41 25.95 34.05
N LEU A 697 6.04 24.68 34.10
CA LEU A 697 6.01 23.72 33.02
C LEU A 697 4.53 23.54 32.64
N ARG A 698 4.17 23.82 31.38
CA ARG A 698 2.80 23.67 30.92
C ARG A 698 2.53 22.24 30.47
N ASP A 699 3.41 21.71 29.64
CA ASP A 699 3.30 20.39 29.04
C ASP A 699 4.64 19.66 29.10
N MET A 700 4.59 18.33 29.01
CA MET A 700 5.72 17.46 28.71
C MET A 700 5.36 16.46 27.60
N GLU A 701 6.35 16.01 26.84
CA GLU A 701 6.21 15.05 25.74
C GLU A 701 7.36 14.03 25.78
N PHE A 702 7.03 12.75 25.62
CA PHE A 702 7.98 11.68 25.35
C PHE A 702 7.81 11.24 23.89
N ILE A 703 8.93 11.09 23.19
CA ILE A 703 9.01 10.85 21.74
C ILE A 703 9.85 9.58 21.57
N ILE A 704 9.20 8.50 21.13
CA ILE A 704 9.77 7.15 21.16
C ILE A 704 10.29 6.83 19.76
N VAL A 705 11.54 7.21 19.49
CA VAL A 705 12.11 7.28 18.14
C VAL A 705 12.66 5.93 17.66
N ASP A 706 12.44 5.63 16.39
CA ASP A 706 12.99 4.47 15.69
C ASP A 706 14.52 4.55 15.60
N GLY A 707 15.23 3.65 16.30
CA GLY A 707 16.68 3.47 16.21
C GLY A 707 17.08 2.35 15.25
N GLN A 708 16.50 2.32 14.05
CA GLN A 708 16.59 1.18 13.11
C GLN A 708 15.95 -0.10 13.67
N SER A 709 14.87 0.04 14.44
CA SER A 709 14.32 -1.03 15.27
C SER A 709 13.20 -1.82 14.59
N ASP A 710 13.21 -3.14 14.69
CA ASP A 710 12.12 -4.01 14.22
C ASP A 710 10.91 -4.04 15.18
N PHE A 711 10.93 -3.27 16.27
CA PHE A 711 9.99 -3.42 17.38
C PHE A 711 8.52 -3.38 16.96
N ALA A 712 7.79 -4.41 17.37
CA ALA A 712 6.33 -4.47 17.38
C ALA A 712 5.88 -5.04 18.74
N GLY A 713 4.93 -4.39 19.41
CA GLY A 713 4.43 -4.87 20.69
C GLY A 713 3.67 -3.83 21.48
N ARG A 714 3.43 -4.17 22.75
CA ARG A 714 2.72 -3.33 23.72
C ARG A 714 3.72 -2.62 24.62
N MET A 715 3.41 -1.37 24.96
CA MET A 715 4.21 -0.52 25.83
C MET A 715 3.35 0.01 26.98
N TYR A 716 3.95 0.13 28.16
CA TYR A 716 3.30 0.59 29.39
C TYR A 716 4.14 1.67 30.06
N LEU A 717 3.54 2.82 30.38
CA LEU A 717 4.16 3.93 31.11
C LEU A 717 3.57 4.02 32.53
N ASP A 718 4.41 4.04 33.55
CA ASP A 718 4.01 4.22 34.96
C ASP A 718 4.99 5.11 35.77
N ASN A 719 4.56 5.56 36.95
CA ASN A 719 5.33 6.27 37.98
C ASN A 719 6.10 7.52 37.50
N VAL A 720 5.53 8.29 36.58
CA VAL A 720 6.16 9.50 36.02
C VAL A 720 6.32 10.57 37.10
N ARG A 721 7.55 10.89 37.50
CA ARG A 721 7.84 11.69 38.70
C ARG A 721 9.11 12.53 38.58
N PHE A 722 9.10 13.71 39.20
CA PHE A 722 10.34 14.42 39.52
C PHE A 722 11.02 13.79 40.74
N THR A 723 12.33 13.59 40.69
CA THR A 723 13.08 12.91 41.75
C THR A 723 14.52 13.43 41.90
N ASN A 724 15.21 12.95 42.94
CA ASN A 724 16.64 13.08 43.15
C ASN A 724 17.19 11.69 43.52
N PHE A 725 18.35 11.33 42.98
CA PHE A 725 19.13 10.16 43.37
C PHE A 725 20.28 10.59 44.31
N ASP A 726 20.74 9.70 45.19
CA ASP A 726 21.95 9.95 46.00
C ASP A 726 23.22 9.89 45.11
N GLU A 727 24.32 10.53 45.54
CA GLU A 727 25.58 10.59 44.77
C GLU A 727 26.15 9.19 44.50
N GLY A 728 25.91 8.66 43.29
CA GLY A 728 26.34 7.33 42.84
C GLY A 728 25.21 6.33 42.61
N GLU A 729 23.93 6.70 42.81
CA GLU A 729 22.75 5.84 42.62
C GLU A 729 21.89 6.20 41.40
N VAL A 730 22.40 6.99 40.46
CA VAL A 730 21.71 7.16 39.15
C VAL A 730 21.77 5.81 38.44
N PRO A 731 20.66 5.24 37.95
CA PRO A 731 20.71 4.02 37.14
C PRO A 731 21.50 4.31 35.87
N VAL A 732 22.71 3.74 35.79
CA VAL A 732 23.59 3.87 34.64
C VAL A 732 23.16 2.82 33.63
N VAL A 733 22.63 3.25 32.49
CA VAL A 733 22.75 2.45 31.27
C VAL A 733 24.24 2.45 30.95
N GLU A 734 24.91 1.29 31.05
CA GLU A 734 26.32 1.20 30.67
C GLU A 734 26.41 1.47 29.16
N GLU A 735 27.02 2.60 28.79
CA GLU A 735 27.56 2.73 27.43
C GLU A 735 28.56 1.58 27.27
N PRO A 736 28.45 0.73 26.23
CA PRO A 736 29.43 -0.32 26.02
C PRO A 736 30.80 0.32 25.82
N GLU A 737 31.72 0.12 26.77
CA GLU A 737 33.11 0.51 26.58
C GLU A 737 33.64 -0.25 25.36
N VAL A 738 33.92 0.48 24.28
CA VAL A 738 34.60 -0.07 23.11
C VAL A 738 36.04 -0.36 23.51
N GLU A 739 36.29 -1.55 24.07
CA GLU A 739 37.63 -2.09 24.16
C GLU A 739 38.17 -2.25 22.73
N GLU A 740 39.16 -1.43 22.36
CA GLU A 740 39.95 -1.69 21.15
C GLU A 740 40.54 -3.11 21.27
N PRO A 741 40.35 -3.99 20.27
CA PRO A 741 40.76 -5.38 20.39
C PRO A 741 42.29 -5.50 20.48
N VAL A 742 42.78 -5.73 21.71
CA VAL A 742 44.17 -6.11 21.93
C VAL A 742 44.38 -7.51 21.36
N THR A 743 45.07 -7.59 20.24
CA THR A 743 45.42 -8.84 19.57
C THR A 743 46.48 -9.62 20.37
N GLU A 744 46.04 -10.49 21.28
CA GLU A 744 46.85 -11.63 21.71
C GLU A 744 46.58 -12.84 20.80
N GLU A 745 47.64 -13.39 20.18
CA GLU A 745 47.55 -14.59 19.34
C GLU A 745 47.18 -15.82 20.18
N PRO A 746 46.11 -16.58 19.83
CA PRO A 746 45.76 -17.77 20.59
C PRO A 746 46.73 -18.92 20.31
N VAL A 747 47.48 -19.34 21.34
CA VAL A 747 48.22 -20.61 21.31
C VAL A 747 47.23 -21.77 21.40
N VAL A 748 47.13 -22.56 20.33
CA VAL A 748 46.23 -23.71 20.26
C VAL A 748 46.82 -24.92 21.00
N GLU A 749 46.20 -25.33 22.10
CA GLU A 749 46.20 -26.72 22.55
C GLU A 749 44.82 -27.32 22.31
N GLY A 750 44.75 -28.44 21.58
CA GLY A 750 43.50 -29.08 21.17
C GLY A 750 42.94 -30.05 22.22
N PRO A 751 41.61 -30.13 22.40
CA PRO A 751 41.00 -31.11 23.30
C PRO A 751 40.90 -32.51 22.67
N GLU A 752 41.11 -33.55 23.50
CA GLU A 752 40.78 -34.93 23.15
C GLU A 752 39.26 -35.15 23.12
N ALA A 753 38.76 -35.90 22.12
CA ALA A 753 37.35 -36.27 22.02
C ALA A 753 37.10 -37.69 22.54
N GLU A 754 36.10 -37.88 23.40
CA GLU A 754 35.56 -39.21 23.74
C GLU A 754 34.40 -39.58 22.81
N GLU A 755 34.40 -40.82 22.30
CA GLU A 755 33.40 -41.33 21.36
C GLU A 755 32.12 -41.86 22.06
N PRO A 756 30.91 -41.65 21.49
CA PRO A 756 29.72 -42.38 21.85
C PRO A 756 29.60 -43.71 21.08
N VAL A 757 29.24 -44.79 21.78
CA VAL A 757 29.07 -46.14 21.21
C VAL A 757 27.65 -46.34 20.65
N THR A 758 27.54 -46.84 19.42
CA THR A 758 26.30 -47.39 18.83
C THR A 758 26.56 -48.73 18.11
N GLU A 759 25.58 -49.66 18.16
CA GLU A 759 25.74 -51.03 17.65
C GLU A 759 25.41 -51.16 16.14
N GLU A 760 26.19 -51.99 15.43
CA GLU A 760 25.96 -52.34 14.02
C GLU A 760 24.91 -53.46 13.82
N PRO A 761 24.12 -53.41 12.73
CA PRO A 761 23.53 -54.59 12.11
C PRO A 761 24.33 -55.04 10.88
N VAL A 762 24.80 -56.30 10.90
CA VAL A 762 25.60 -56.92 9.81
C VAL A 762 24.73 -57.26 8.59
N VAL A 763 25.18 -56.89 7.38
CA VAL A 763 24.69 -57.45 6.10
C VAL A 763 25.87 -57.68 5.14
N GLU A 764 25.89 -58.82 4.46
CA GLU A 764 26.97 -59.24 3.54
C GLU A 764 26.88 -58.55 2.16
N GLY A 765 28.03 -58.31 1.51
CA GLY A 765 28.12 -57.67 0.19
C GLY A 765 28.07 -58.63 -1.01
N PRO A 766 28.33 -58.09 -2.22
CA PRO A 766 29.22 -58.79 -3.15
C PRO A 766 30.28 -57.87 -3.82
N GLU A 767 31.37 -58.51 -4.29
CA GLU A 767 32.53 -57.91 -4.97
C GLU A 767 32.29 -57.63 -6.49
N VAL A 768 33.39 -57.24 -7.21
CA VAL A 768 33.58 -57.23 -8.70
C VAL A 768 33.19 -55.91 -9.40
N GLU A 769 33.99 -55.25 -10.27
CA GLU A 769 35.38 -55.43 -10.78
C GLU A 769 35.96 -54.06 -11.25
N GLU A 770 37.29 -53.90 -11.30
CA GLU A 770 37.95 -52.76 -11.99
C GLU A 770 38.12 -53.00 -13.50
N PRO A 771 38.10 -51.94 -14.33
CA PRO A 771 38.88 -51.90 -15.57
C PRO A 771 39.90 -50.75 -15.61
N VAL A 772 41.01 -51.00 -16.31
CA VAL A 772 42.24 -50.18 -16.31
C VAL A 772 42.53 -49.62 -17.71
N THR A 773 43.16 -48.43 -17.79
CA THR A 773 43.78 -47.78 -18.99
C THR A 773 42.84 -47.30 -20.13
N GLU A 774 43.17 -46.30 -20.96
CA GLU A 774 44.47 -45.72 -21.39
C GLU A 774 44.54 -44.17 -21.36
N GLU A 775 45.76 -43.61 -21.27
CA GLU A 775 46.10 -42.21 -21.59
C GLU A 775 46.32 -41.99 -23.11
N PRO A 776 46.25 -40.73 -23.58
CA PRO A 776 47.24 -40.26 -24.55
C PRO A 776 47.95 -38.96 -24.13
N VAL A 777 49.29 -39.01 -24.17
CA VAL A 777 50.25 -37.90 -23.98
C VAL A 777 50.37 -37.04 -25.25
N VAL A 778 50.58 -35.72 -25.14
CA VAL A 778 51.65 -34.91 -25.83
C VAL A 778 51.70 -33.45 -25.27
N GLU A 779 52.85 -33.11 -24.67
CA GLU A 779 53.65 -31.85 -24.64
C GLU A 779 53.02 -30.50 -25.07
N GLY A 780 53.29 -29.33 -24.44
CA GLY A 780 54.23 -28.87 -23.39
C GLY A 780 54.11 -27.32 -23.26
N PRO A 781 55.05 -26.52 -22.68
CA PRO A 781 56.33 -26.83 -22.04
C PRO A 781 56.48 -26.27 -20.59
N GLU A 782 57.71 -26.26 -20.07
CA GLU A 782 58.11 -26.02 -18.67
C GLU A 782 58.12 -24.55 -18.17
N VAL A 783 57.77 -24.38 -16.88
CA VAL A 783 58.53 -23.74 -15.77
C VAL A 783 59.62 -22.70 -16.13
N VAL A 784 59.61 -21.52 -15.45
CA VAL A 784 60.73 -20.98 -14.60
C VAL A 784 60.27 -19.75 -13.79
N GLU A 785 60.50 -19.86 -12.48
CA GLU A 785 60.78 -18.90 -11.38
C GLU A 785 60.61 -17.36 -11.50
N GLU A 786 60.29 -16.79 -10.33
CA GLU A 786 60.23 -15.35 -10.00
C GLU A 786 61.55 -14.59 -10.19
N PRO A 787 61.48 -13.27 -10.44
CA PRO A 787 62.54 -12.34 -10.12
C PRO A 787 62.12 -11.29 -9.07
N VAL A 788 62.81 -11.27 -7.93
CA VAL A 788 62.83 -10.15 -6.98
C VAL A 788 63.54 -8.94 -7.62
N VAL A 789 62.94 -7.75 -7.59
CA VAL A 789 63.62 -6.47 -7.87
C VAL A 789 63.14 -5.37 -6.93
N GLU A 790 64.09 -4.53 -6.49
CA GLU A 790 63.94 -3.43 -5.53
C GLU A 790 63.19 -2.21 -6.10
N GLY A 791 62.59 -1.39 -5.22
CA GLY A 791 61.86 -0.18 -5.61
C GLY A 791 62.76 1.06 -5.85
N PRO A 792 62.29 2.07 -6.61
CA PRO A 792 63.00 3.33 -6.81
C PRO A 792 62.51 4.48 -5.90
N GLU A 793 63.41 5.43 -5.64
CA GLU A 793 63.20 6.64 -4.84
C GLU A 793 62.47 7.78 -5.60
N VAL A 794 62.06 8.81 -4.84
CA VAL A 794 61.35 10.02 -5.30
C VAL A 794 62.29 11.05 -5.95
N GLU A 795 61.86 11.67 -7.05
CA GLU A 795 62.29 13.04 -7.43
C GLU A 795 61.07 13.91 -7.80
N GLU A 796 61.01 15.13 -7.25
CA GLU A 796 60.01 16.15 -7.58
C GLU A 796 60.40 16.95 -8.85
N PRO A 797 59.42 17.41 -9.66
CA PRO A 797 59.59 18.56 -10.53
C PRO A 797 58.81 19.80 -10.04
N VAL A 798 59.51 20.94 -10.03
CA VAL A 798 59.04 22.26 -9.58
C VAL A 798 58.21 22.99 -10.65
N THR A 799 57.30 23.85 -10.19
CA THR A 799 56.42 24.77 -10.94
C THR A 799 57.12 25.72 -11.92
N GLU A 800 56.48 26.01 -13.07
CA GLU A 800 56.54 27.32 -13.74
C GLU A 800 55.13 27.80 -14.15
N GLU A 801 54.83 29.08 -13.93
CA GLU A 801 53.57 29.75 -14.33
C GLU A 801 53.67 30.33 -15.76
N PRO A 802 52.58 30.33 -16.55
CA PRO A 802 52.39 31.26 -17.67
C PRO A 802 51.47 32.43 -17.31
N VAL A 803 51.87 33.62 -17.74
CA VAL A 803 51.22 34.92 -17.45
C VAL A 803 50.06 35.23 -18.39
N VAL A 804 49.08 36.00 -17.89
CA VAL A 804 47.89 36.51 -18.59
C VAL A 804 48.22 37.55 -19.66
N GLU A 805 47.65 37.41 -20.86
CA GLU A 805 47.27 38.53 -21.73
C GLU A 805 45.81 38.33 -22.20
N GLY A 806 44.99 39.38 -22.13
CA GLY A 806 43.55 39.33 -22.45
C GLY A 806 43.22 40.02 -23.79
N PRO A 807 42.12 39.62 -24.47
CA PRO A 807 41.66 40.28 -25.69
C PRO A 807 40.83 41.54 -25.42
N GLU A 808 40.99 42.54 -26.29
CA GLU A 808 40.25 43.81 -26.27
C GLU A 808 38.85 43.71 -26.94
N VAL A 809 38.06 44.76 -26.75
CA VAL A 809 36.64 44.89 -27.15
C VAL A 809 36.47 45.29 -28.62
N GLU A 810 35.47 44.74 -29.31
CA GLU A 810 34.78 45.43 -30.42
C GLU A 810 33.25 45.45 -30.19
N GLU A 811 32.62 46.60 -30.46
CA GLU A 811 31.18 46.83 -30.29
C GLU A 811 30.38 46.50 -31.57
N PRO A 812 29.18 45.89 -31.49
CA PRO A 812 28.26 45.82 -32.61
C PRO A 812 27.48 47.13 -32.81
N VAL A 813 27.48 47.65 -34.04
CA VAL A 813 26.80 48.88 -34.45
C VAL A 813 25.31 48.64 -34.72
N THR A 814 24.48 49.64 -34.36
CA THR A 814 23.03 49.70 -34.61
C THR A 814 22.65 49.90 -36.08
N GLU A 815 21.62 49.21 -36.56
CA GLU A 815 20.73 49.71 -37.64
C GLU A 815 19.25 49.52 -37.27
N GLU A 816 18.42 50.52 -37.61
CA GLU A 816 16.98 50.56 -37.36
C GLU A 816 16.18 49.98 -38.56
N PRO A 817 15.08 49.23 -38.35
CA PRO A 817 14.09 49.02 -39.39
C PRO A 817 13.18 50.25 -39.54
N VAL A 818 13.16 50.82 -40.74
CA VAL A 818 12.36 52.02 -41.09
C VAL A 818 10.86 51.70 -41.19
N VAL A 819 10.05 52.63 -40.70
CA VAL A 819 8.58 52.61 -40.78
C VAL A 819 8.09 53.00 -42.17
N GLU A 820 7.15 52.23 -42.75
CA GLU A 820 6.25 52.72 -43.81
C GLU A 820 4.78 52.35 -43.59
N GLY A 821 3.92 53.33 -43.90
CA GLY A 821 2.46 53.33 -43.91
C GLY A 821 1.95 54.75 -43.65
N PRO A 822 0.65 55.07 -43.87
CA PRO A 822 -0.41 54.35 -44.58
C PRO A 822 -1.08 55.22 -45.68
N GLU A 823 -2.10 54.69 -46.38
CA GLU A 823 -3.38 55.39 -46.75
C GLU A 823 -4.31 54.38 -47.50
N VAL A 824 -5.44 53.96 -46.93
CA VAL A 824 -6.80 54.58 -47.00
C VAL A 824 -7.48 54.48 -48.38
N VAL A 825 -8.52 53.62 -48.46
CA VAL A 825 -9.81 53.92 -49.14
C VAL A 825 -10.93 53.15 -48.41
N GLU A 826 -11.96 53.85 -47.93
CA GLU A 826 -13.29 53.29 -47.62
C GLU A 826 -14.24 53.55 -48.81
N GLU A 827 -15.20 52.65 -49.09
CA GLU A 827 -16.64 52.98 -49.00
C GLU A 827 -17.62 51.86 -49.46
N GLU A 828 -18.80 51.89 -48.81
CA GLU A 828 -20.15 51.49 -49.24
C GLU A 828 -20.67 50.03 -49.24
N GLU A 829 -22.01 49.96 -49.08
CA GLU A 829 -22.80 48.84 -48.55
C GLU A 829 -23.71 48.11 -49.57
N ALA A 830 -24.04 46.86 -49.20
CA ALA A 830 -25.39 46.26 -49.21
C ALA A 830 -26.02 45.52 -50.44
N ILE A 831 -26.89 44.59 -50.01
CA ILE A 831 -28.03 43.90 -50.66
C ILE A 831 -27.79 42.47 -51.20
N ALA A 832 -28.59 41.54 -50.65
CA ALA A 832 -28.56 40.08 -50.86
C ALA A 832 -29.33 39.60 -52.12
N PRO A 833 -29.36 38.27 -52.44
CA PRO A 833 -30.44 37.44 -51.87
C PRO A 833 -30.18 35.90 -51.68
N THR A 834 -30.89 35.32 -50.69
CA THR A 834 -31.47 33.95 -50.61
C THR A 834 -30.67 32.66 -50.95
N PRO A 835 -30.64 31.66 -50.04
CA PRO A 835 -30.41 30.25 -50.36
C PRO A 835 -31.72 29.42 -50.49
N GLY A 836 -31.67 28.25 -51.13
CA GLY A 836 -32.83 27.34 -51.18
C GLY A 836 -32.58 25.89 -51.62
N LYS A 837 -33.31 24.98 -50.98
CA LYS A 837 -33.65 23.56 -51.32
C LYS A 837 -32.67 22.40 -51.02
N GLU A 838 -32.93 21.79 -49.86
CA GLU A 838 -33.52 20.44 -49.69
C GLU A 838 -33.22 19.30 -50.70
N LYS A 839 -32.74 18.17 -50.15
CA LYS A 839 -33.40 16.84 -50.10
C LYS A 839 -32.96 16.15 -48.78
N GLY A 840 -33.69 15.29 -48.08
CA GLY A 840 -35.08 14.81 -48.17
C GLY A 840 -35.24 13.53 -47.31
N LYS A 841 -36.28 13.44 -46.47
CA LYS A 841 -36.68 12.20 -45.75
C LYS A 841 -38.20 12.03 -45.79
N GLU A 842 -38.67 10.80 -45.90
CA GLU A 842 -40.09 10.45 -46.07
C GLU A 842 -40.87 10.28 -44.76
N LYS A 843 -42.20 10.23 -44.90
CA LYS A 843 -43.22 10.27 -43.84
C LYS A 843 -43.72 8.87 -43.45
N VAL A 844 -44.14 8.73 -42.19
CA VAL A 844 -45.40 8.03 -41.85
C VAL A 844 -46.24 8.95 -40.94
N LYS A 845 -47.56 8.74 -40.89
CA LYS A 845 -48.55 9.62 -40.23
C LYS A 845 -49.06 9.03 -38.91
N GLU A 846 -49.57 9.90 -38.03
CA GLU A 846 -50.60 9.58 -37.04
C GLU A 846 -51.93 10.28 -37.37
N ASP A 847 -53.04 9.71 -36.90
CA ASP A 847 -54.42 10.17 -37.12
C ASP A 847 -55.04 10.88 -35.89
N LYS A 848 -56.13 11.65 -36.09
CA LYS A 848 -56.81 12.48 -35.06
C LYS A 848 -58.25 12.04 -34.74
N VAL A 849 -58.62 11.95 -33.45
CA VAL A 849 -60.00 11.97 -32.86
C VAL A 849 -59.88 12.34 -31.34
N LYS A 850 -60.78 13.02 -30.59
CA LYS A 850 -61.64 14.23 -30.76
C LYS A 850 -62.23 14.63 -29.38
N ASP A 851 -62.33 15.93 -29.06
CA ASP A 851 -63.24 16.60 -28.07
C ASP A 851 -63.21 16.07 -26.59
N GLU A 852 -63.76 16.70 -25.53
CA GLU A 852 -64.59 17.90 -25.32
C GLU A 852 -64.25 18.54 -23.92
N LYS A 853 -65.00 19.54 -23.39
CA LYS A 853 -64.52 20.46 -22.33
C LYS A 853 -65.53 20.81 -21.21
N THR A 854 -65.04 20.88 -19.95
CA THR A 854 -65.66 21.57 -18.76
C THR A 854 -66.97 20.97 -18.18
N PRO A 855 -67.47 21.31 -16.95
CA PRO A 855 -67.27 22.54 -16.13
C PRO A 855 -67.09 22.39 -14.58
N ALA A 856 -66.99 23.53 -13.89
CA ALA A 856 -67.14 23.74 -12.43
C ALA A 856 -68.36 24.68 -12.16
N PRO A 857 -68.71 25.21 -10.94
CA PRO A 857 -68.16 25.06 -9.57
C PRO A 857 -69.22 24.98 -8.41
N ALA A 858 -68.78 25.09 -7.13
CA ALA A 858 -69.31 26.00 -6.06
C ALA A 858 -69.87 25.47 -4.69
N LYS A 859 -69.40 26.11 -3.58
CA LYS A 859 -70.02 26.33 -2.22
C LYS A 859 -70.24 25.11 -1.29
N GLY A 860 -70.17 25.18 0.06
CA GLY A 860 -69.77 26.25 1.01
C GLY A 860 -70.37 26.09 2.45
N GLU A 861 -69.67 26.60 3.49
CA GLU A 861 -70.11 26.79 4.92
C GLU A 861 -70.30 25.55 5.85
N LYS A 862 -70.06 25.55 7.19
CA LYS A 862 -69.25 26.38 8.14
C LYS A 862 -69.19 25.77 9.58
N ALA A 863 -68.12 26.07 10.33
CA ALA A 863 -67.97 26.06 11.81
C ALA A 863 -68.04 24.68 12.56
N LYS A 864 -67.34 24.44 13.68
CA LYS A 864 -66.82 25.31 14.78
C LYS A 864 -65.43 24.89 15.33
N ASP A 865 -64.82 25.79 16.10
CA ASP A 865 -63.58 25.61 16.87
C ASP A 865 -63.61 24.49 17.93
N GLU A 866 -62.45 23.86 18.17
CA GLU A 866 -61.77 23.93 19.49
C GLU A 866 -60.26 23.61 19.39
N LYS A 867 -59.44 24.21 20.27
CA LYS A 867 -57.96 24.08 20.26
C LYS A 867 -57.49 22.83 21.04
N LYS A 868 -56.44 22.16 20.56
CA LYS A 868 -55.15 22.01 21.31
C LYS A 868 -54.05 21.26 20.52
N LYS A 869 -52.88 21.90 20.47
CA LYS A 869 -51.49 21.42 20.31
C LYS A 869 -51.24 19.93 19.96
N GLY A 870 -50.41 19.71 18.94
CA GLY A 870 -49.65 18.47 18.74
C GLY A 870 -49.11 18.32 17.32
N GLU A 871 -48.21 19.21 16.88
CA GLU A 871 -47.49 19.10 15.60
C GLU A 871 -45.99 18.96 15.89
N GLU A 872 -45.42 17.80 15.54
CA GLU A 872 -44.01 17.64 15.18
C GLU A 872 -43.99 17.14 13.73
N GLU A 873 -43.78 18.06 12.80
CA GLU A 873 -43.41 17.72 11.42
C GLU A 873 -41.88 17.58 11.33
N GLY A 874 -41.41 16.55 10.63
CA GLY A 874 -39.98 16.31 10.44
C GLY A 874 -39.31 17.42 9.64
N GLN A 875 -38.13 17.86 10.10
CA GLN A 875 -37.28 18.76 9.33
C GLN A 875 -36.40 17.97 8.36
N VAL A 876 -36.47 18.36 7.08
CA VAL A 876 -35.49 17.98 6.07
C VAL A 876 -34.15 18.68 6.38
N LEU A 877 -33.05 17.93 6.37
CA LEU A 877 -31.70 18.46 6.63
C LEU A 877 -31.24 19.41 5.50
N PRO A 878 -30.49 20.48 5.79
CA PRO A 878 -30.06 21.46 4.78
C PRO A 878 -28.76 21.05 4.06
N ASN A 879 -28.72 21.24 2.73
CA ASN A 879 -27.51 21.08 1.91
C ASN A 879 -26.36 21.96 2.42
N THR A 880 -25.26 21.33 2.82
CA THR A 880 -24.10 21.97 3.48
C THR A 880 -23.19 22.75 2.53
N ALA A 881 -23.08 22.35 1.26
CA ALA A 881 -22.15 22.95 0.29
C ALA A 881 -22.39 24.46 0.04
N THR A 882 -23.64 24.90 -0.06
CA THR A 882 -23.96 26.32 -0.36
C THR A 882 -23.64 27.26 0.81
N ASN A 883 -23.68 26.77 2.04
CA ASN A 883 -23.42 27.61 3.22
C ASN A 883 -21.92 27.89 3.41
N VAL A 884 -21.05 26.89 3.16
CA VAL A 884 -19.58 27.05 3.26
C VAL A 884 -19.07 28.10 2.28
N PHE A 885 -19.53 28.06 1.02
CA PHE A 885 -19.15 29.06 0.00
C PHE A 885 -19.55 30.49 0.41
N ASN A 886 -20.74 30.67 1.00
CA ASN A 886 -21.20 31.97 1.48
C ASN A 886 -20.35 32.50 2.66
N PHE A 887 -19.92 31.63 3.59
CA PHE A 887 -19.03 32.04 4.69
C PHE A 887 -17.62 32.42 4.20
N LEU A 888 -17.05 31.67 3.24
CA LEU A 888 -15.77 32.01 2.62
C LEU A 888 -15.82 33.35 1.89
N LEU A 889 -16.89 33.61 1.13
CA LEU A 889 -17.09 34.89 0.43
C LEU A 889 -17.22 36.08 1.40
N ILE A 890 -17.93 35.90 2.53
CA ILE A 890 -18.03 36.91 3.59
C ILE A 890 -16.66 37.15 4.26
N GLY A 891 -15.88 36.08 4.51
CA GLY A 891 -14.52 36.18 5.05
C GLY A 891 -13.58 36.98 4.14
N ALA A 892 -13.59 36.70 2.83
CA ALA A 892 -12.80 37.43 1.83
C ALA A 892 -13.18 38.92 1.76
N LEU A 893 -14.47 39.25 1.80
CA LEU A 893 -14.97 40.63 1.83
C LEU A 893 -14.54 41.39 3.11
N LEU A 894 -14.52 40.71 4.27
CA LEU A 894 -14.05 41.30 5.53
C LEU A 894 -12.54 41.55 5.53
N LEU A 895 -11.74 40.63 4.97
CA LEU A 895 -10.29 40.83 4.79
C LEU A 895 -9.99 42.00 3.84
N ALA A 896 -10.69 42.09 2.70
CA ALA A 896 -10.56 43.21 1.77
C ALA A 896 -10.94 44.55 2.43
N ALA A 897 -12.03 44.59 3.19
CA ALA A 897 -12.42 45.77 3.95
C ALA A 897 -11.39 46.17 5.01
N GLY A 898 -10.78 45.19 5.70
CA GLY A 898 -9.69 45.38 6.65
C GLY A 898 -8.43 45.99 6.00
N ALA A 899 -8.00 45.42 4.86
CA ALA A 899 -6.85 45.93 4.10
C ALA A 899 -7.06 47.38 3.62
N VAL A 900 -8.26 47.70 3.11
CA VAL A 900 -8.63 49.08 2.75
C VAL A 900 -8.60 50.00 3.97
N MET A 901 -9.09 49.57 5.13
CA MET A 901 -9.06 50.37 6.36
C MET A 901 -7.63 50.64 6.84
N VAL A 902 -6.73 49.66 6.76
CA VAL A 902 -5.30 49.81 7.08
C VAL A 902 -4.62 50.79 6.11
N PHE A 903 -4.89 50.67 4.81
CA PHE A 903 -4.33 51.58 3.79
C PHE A 903 -4.82 53.03 3.98
N VAL A 904 -6.11 53.23 4.28
CA VAL A 904 -6.68 54.55 4.60
C VAL A 904 -6.14 55.12 5.92
N ARG A 905 -5.84 54.27 6.92
CA ARG A 905 -5.14 54.70 8.15
C ARG A 905 -3.71 55.14 7.87
N LYS A 906 -2.92 54.38 7.09
CA LYS A 906 -1.55 54.75 6.68
C LYS A 906 -1.53 56.08 5.91
N ARG A 907 -2.49 56.32 5.01
CA ARG A 907 -2.62 57.59 4.26
C ARG A 907 -3.08 58.81 5.06
N ARG A 908 -3.50 58.65 6.32
CA ARG A 908 -3.82 59.78 7.23
C ARG A 908 -2.73 60.07 8.27
N ALA A 909 -1.63 59.34 8.23
CA ALA A 909 -0.49 59.47 9.15
C ALA A 909 0.79 59.98 8.44
N VAL A 910 0.64 60.57 7.25
CA VAL A 910 1.67 61.23 6.43
C VAL A 910 1.18 62.63 6.09
#